data_AF-A0ABD5TV38-F1
#
_entry.id   AF-A0ABD5TV38-F1
#
_cell.length_a   1.000
_cell.length_b   1.000
_cell.length_c   1.000
_cell.angle_alpha   90.00
_cell.angle_beta   90.00
_cell.angle_gamma   90.00
#
_symmetry.space_group_name_H-M   'P 1'
#
loop_
_entity.id
_entity.type
_entity.pdbx_description
1 polymer ?
#
loop_
_entity_poly.entity_id
_entity_poly.type
_entity_poly.pdbx_seq_one_letter_code
_entity_poly.pdbx_strand_id
1 'polypeptide(L)'
;MTGGPSVVTPEWLDGHLESVTVVDVRSARDYEDLPRIPGAVNVPVERFRDPSSVAAGKLPAPEDFAEALREAGIARDDPIVAYDDENGVLAARFLLTAEVYGHDGSLSLLEGGLGAWREDRPTTTTELSDPEPSEYEAALADDAPLVDREGVEAAVEGDAVVVDTRTPAEYAESHIPGAVQLGWEDLLADDAGRLKPDDELEALLAEKGIRPENEIVLYCNTARRLSHTYVVLRDLGYEDVRFYEGSLTDWVRARAPEWDPVDLQERVRSFSGHGGFEAMIEELGEDVINRLKLVGLYHQKQEGYFMLRTRAPGGILTAEQARVIGEVSDEFARAPEEYGGPDQNPVFGDGYLDVTTRQDVQMHWITIDDIDEIWDRYEAVGLSTLQACGNSVRNVVGCPAAGVDANETIDVRPIVERVSERFLGDHHYANLPRKFKISITGCCENCARAQIQDLAFTPAIKDGRDGFAVRVGGGLSDGPRIASDLDLFVEGDQIVDLVAALADLFMDRGSYLDTAVNRLRYLVEEFGVERFREELERYAPFAFEAPDEVLTTGYRNDHVGVHAQDDGANYVGLNVPVGRMGGDEFVELARLAETYGDGEVRLGPNQNVLVPHVADDDLEGLLAEPLLERYSPDPGPFTRGIVTCTGREFCTYGIIETKNRAIKWARALDEWAEAVGFADEHDVVRVHMSGCSASCAQPQVADIGLRGEVYRDDYESGRAADVGLGGDLGNDEFIDWLVGSVPIDEIPSVVRRTLLAYDEDREGDESFADWVRRTPESTLQGVITGRDGATAPTVGAGTEVS
;
A
#
# COMPACT_ATOMS: atom_id res chain seq x y z
N MET A 1 -6.92 -16.83 -38.60
CA MET A 1 -6.99 -18.31 -38.51
C MET A 1 -7.43 -18.93 -39.84
N THR A 2 -6.66 -19.89 -40.38
CA THR A 2 -6.93 -20.54 -41.67
C THR A 2 -7.55 -21.94 -41.51
N GLY A 3 -8.79 -22.11 -42.00
CA GLY A 3 -9.33 -23.36 -42.56
C GLY A 3 -9.69 -24.55 -41.65
N GLY A 4 -9.41 -24.53 -40.35
CA GLY A 4 -9.75 -25.59 -39.38
C GLY A 4 -10.62 -25.10 -38.21
N PRO A 5 -11.18 -26.00 -37.37
CA PRO A 5 -11.95 -25.63 -36.18
C PRO A 5 -11.06 -24.88 -35.17
N SER A 6 -11.59 -23.82 -34.55
CA SER A 6 -10.84 -23.02 -33.56
C SER A 6 -10.95 -23.62 -32.16
N VAL A 7 -11.95 -24.47 -31.92
CA VAL A 7 -12.10 -25.29 -30.71
C VAL A 7 -12.21 -26.77 -31.10
N VAL A 8 -11.49 -27.64 -30.38
CA VAL A 8 -11.50 -29.09 -30.63
C VAL A 8 -11.78 -29.86 -29.34
N THR A 9 -12.52 -30.96 -29.47
CA THR A 9 -12.84 -31.83 -28.33
C THR A 9 -11.66 -32.74 -28.00
N PRO A 10 -11.60 -33.31 -26.78
CA PRO A 10 -10.65 -34.38 -26.46
C PRO A 10 -10.73 -35.55 -27.45
N GLU A 11 -11.92 -35.89 -27.97
CA GLU A 11 -12.09 -36.94 -28.97
C GLU A 11 -11.46 -36.63 -30.31
N TRP A 12 -11.57 -35.39 -30.74
CA TRP A 12 -10.89 -34.95 -31.94
C TRP A 12 -9.37 -35.03 -31.75
N LEU A 13 -8.83 -34.49 -30.66
CA LEU A 13 -7.38 -34.45 -30.42
C LEU A 13 -6.74 -35.85 -30.40
N ASP A 14 -7.39 -36.81 -29.74
CA ASP A 14 -6.92 -38.21 -29.66
C ASP A 14 -6.77 -38.87 -31.04
N GLY A 15 -7.65 -38.53 -31.99
CA GLY A 15 -7.56 -38.99 -33.38
C GLY A 15 -6.46 -38.30 -34.21
N HIS A 16 -5.84 -37.24 -33.68
CA HIS A 16 -4.95 -36.33 -34.41
C HIS A 16 -3.60 -36.06 -33.72
N LEU A 17 -3.26 -36.78 -32.63
CA LEU A 17 -2.01 -36.59 -31.87
C LEU A 17 -0.73 -36.69 -32.73
N GLU A 18 -0.77 -37.45 -33.83
CA GLU A 18 0.37 -37.58 -34.76
C GLU A 18 0.40 -36.50 -35.85
N SER A 19 -0.65 -35.68 -35.97
CA SER A 19 -0.81 -34.67 -37.01
C SER A 19 -0.88 -33.23 -36.49
N VAL A 20 -0.79 -33.02 -35.18
CA VAL A 20 -0.79 -31.70 -34.54
C VAL A 20 0.31 -31.59 -33.49
N THR A 21 0.80 -30.38 -33.27
CA THR A 21 1.68 -30.04 -32.16
C THR A 21 0.82 -29.68 -30.96
N VAL A 22 0.85 -30.52 -29.93
CA VAL A 22 0.10 -30.28 -28.69
C VAL A 22 0.94 -29.41 -27.76
N VAL A 23 0.39 -28.27 -27.34
CA VAL A 23 1.10 -27.29 -26.51
C VAL A 23 0.47 -27.22 -25.13
N ASP A 24 1.24 -27.60 -24.12
CA ASP A 24 0.91 -27.43 -22.71
C ASP A 24 1.42 -26.06 -22.25
N VAL A 25 0.52 -25.16 -21.89
CA VAL A 25 0.90 -23.79 -21.51
C VAL A 25 1.04 -23.56 -20.00
N ARG A 26 0.96 -24.63 -19.20
CA ARG A 26 1.15 -24.56 -17.75
C ARG A 26 2.60 -24.23 -17.41
N SER A 27 2.84 -23.87 -16.15
CA SER A 27 4.18 -23.52 -15.68
C SER A 27 5.18 -24.64 -16.00
N ALA A 28 6.45 -24.30 -16.21
CA ALA A 28 7.50 -25.29 -16.47
C ALA A 28 7.55 -26.37 -15.36
N ARG A 29 7.32 -25.94 -14.12
CA ARG A 29 7.25 -26.83 -12.96
C ARG A 29 6.08 -27.81 -13.07
N ASP A 30 4.86 -27.32 -13.37
CA ASP A 30 3.70 -28.19 -13.50
C ASP A 30 3.81 -29.12 -14.70
N TYR A 31 4.42 -28.64 -15.78
CA TYR A 31 4.75 -29.48 -16.92
C TYR A 31 5.73 -30.58 -16.54
N GLU A 32 6.75 -30.32 -15.73
CA GLU A 32 7.72 -31.33 -15.29
C GLU A 32 7.13 -32.33 -14.29
N ASP A 33 6.45 -31.83 -13.25
CA ASP A 33 6.06 -32.59 -12.07
C ASP A 33 4.70 -33.30 -12.22
N LEU A 34 3.80 -32.82 -13.09
CA LEU A 34 2.43 -33.30 -13.17
C LEU A 34 2.10 -34.02 -14.49
N PRO A 35 1.09 -34.92 -14.49
CA PRO A 35 0.70 -35.62 -15.72
C PRO A 35 0.17 -34.67 -16.80
N ARG A 36 0.53 -34.95 -18.06
CA ARG A 36 0.25 -34.15 -19.26
C ARG A 36 -0.29 -35.01 -20.41
N ILE A 37 -0.79 -34.37 -21.47
CA ILE A 37 -1.21 -35.08 -22.69
C ILE A 37 0.02 -35.69 -23.38
N PRO A 38 -0.03 -36.96 -23.84
CA PRO A 38 1.10 -37.59 -24.52
C PRO A 38 1.61 -36.78 -25.73
N GLY A 39 2.93 -36.59 -25.79
CA GLY A 39 3.58 -35.86 -26.89
C GLY A 39 3.50 -34.34 -26.79
N ALA A 40 2.89 -33.77 -25.75
CA ALA A 40 2.81 -32.32 -25.58
C ALA A 40 4.19 -31.69 -25.33
N VAL A 41 4.45 -30.57 -26.00
CA VAL A 41 5.58 -29.68 -25.72
C VAL A 41 5.13 -28.56 -24.78
N ASN A 42 6.07 -27.95 -24.04
CA ASN A 42 5.74 -26.90 -23.09
C ASN A 42 6.14 -25.53 -23.60
N VAL A 43 5.20 -24.60 -23.54
CA VAL A 43 5.47 -23.17 -23.67
C VAL A 43 4.86 -22.51 -22.44
N PRO A 44 5.63 -22.25 -21.37
CA PRO A 44 5.09 -21.72 -20.12
C PRO A 44 4.37 -20.39 -20.30
N VAL A 45 3.31 -20.16 -19.51
CA VAL A 45 2.53 -18.91 -19.50
C VAL A 45 3.37 -17.64 -19.35
N GLU A 46 4.50 -17.74 -18.66
CA GLU A 46 5.44 -16.64 -18.43
C GLU A 46 6.24 -16.25 -19.70
N ARG A 47 6.28 -17.12 -20.72
CA ARG A 47 7.07 -16.93 -21.95
C ARG A 47 6.29 -16.27 -23.09
N PHE A 48 4.96 -16.34 -23.08
CA PHE A 48 4.11 -15.76 -24.16
C PHE A 48 3.18 -14.64 -23.69
N ARG A 49 3.45 -14.11 -22.50
CA ARG A 49 2.84 -12.91 -21.95
C ARG A 49 3.97 -11.99 -21.54
N ASP A 50 3.89 -10.73 -21.94
CA ASP A 50 4.92 -9.75 -21.57
C ASP A 50 5.04 -9.64 -20.04
N PRO A 51 6.17 -10.04 -19.45
CA PRO A 51 6.39 -9.91 -18.02
C PRO A 51 6.55 -8.43 -17.61
N SER A 52 6.74 -7.54 -18.58
CA SER A 52 6.99 -6.11 -18.47
C SER A 52 5.78 -5.25 -18.91
N SER A 53 4.56 -5.67 -18.57
CA SER A 53 3.35 -4.90 -18.84
C SER A 53 2.46 -4.66 -17.63
N VAL A 54 1.89 -3.44 -17.61
CA VAL A 54 1.02 -2.78 -16.62
C VAL A 54 -0.33 -3.42 -16.33
N ALA A 55 -0.75 -4.31 -17.20
CA ALA A 55 -1.85 -5.21 -17.01
C ALA A 55 -1.24 -6.54 -17.41
N ALA A 56 -1.37 -7.58 -16.59
CA ALA A 56 -1.03 -8.93 -17.02
C ALA A 56 -1.59 -9.11 -18.45
N GLY A 57 -0.83 -9.58 -19.44
CA GLY A 57 -1.29 -9.60 -20.85
C GLY A 57 -1.10 -8.30 -21.65
N LYS A 58 0.16 -7.87 -21.81
CA LYS A 58 0.61 -7.42 -23.15
C LYS A 58 1.22 -8.60 -23.91
N LEU A 59 1.27 -8.47 -25.23
CA LEU A 59 2.00 -9.37 -26.11
C LEU A 59 3.50 -9.26 -25.78
N PRO A 60 4.24 -10.38 -25.63
CA PRO A 60 5.68 -10.39 -25.37
C PRO A 60 6.42 -9.74 -26.55
N ALA A 61 7.71 -9.38 -26.43
CA ALA A 61 8.43 -8.96 -27.63
C ALA A 61 8.40 -10.10 -28.67
N PRO A 62 8.31 -9.80 -29.99
CA PRO A 62 8.23 -10.85 -31.00
C PRO A 62 9.39 -11.86 -30.90
N GLU A 63 10.61 -11.39 -30.63
CA GLU A 63 11.78 -12.28 -30.48
C GLU A 63 11.66 -13.21 -29.27
N ASP A 64 11.13 -12.75 -28.14
CA ASP A 64 10.94 -13.58 -26.94
C ASP A 64 9.93 -14.71 -27.22
N PHE A 65 8.85 -14.39 -27.96
CA PHE A 65 7.87 -15.40 -28.38
C PHE A 65 8.46 -16.38 -29.41
N ALA A 66 9.24 -15.87 -30.37
CA ALA A 66 9.93 -16.71 -31.34
C ALA A 66 10.93 -17.65 -30.67
N GLU A 67 11.69 -17.17 -29.68
CA GLU A 67 12.57 -18.01 -28.87
C GLU A 67 11.80 -19.12 -28.16
N ALA A 68 10.69 -18.80 -27.49
CA ALA A 68 9.87 -19.79 -26.81
C ALA A 68 9.36 -20.90 -27.75
N LEU A 69 8.94 -20.54 -28.97
CA LEU A 69 8.49 -21.52 -29.97
C LEU A 69 9.64 -22.34 -30.57
N ARG A 70 10.82 -21.74 -30.78
CA ARG A 70 12.03 -22.47 -31.21
C ARG A 70 12.44 -23.51 -30.17
N GLU A 71 12.48 -23.13 -28.90
CA GLU A 71 12.83 -24.03 -27.78
C GLU A 71 11.82 -25.19 -27.66
N ALA A 72 10.54 -24.93 -27.92
CA ALA A 72 9.50 -25.95 -27.94
C ALA A 72 9.48 -26.80 -29.23
N GLY A 73 10.34 -26.52 -30.22
CA GLY A 73 10.41 -27.23 -31.50
C GLY A 73 9.22 -27.00 -32.42
N ILE A 74 8.50 -25.88 -32.25
CA ILE A 74 7.30 -25.53 -33.01
C ILE A 74 7.73 -24.77 -34.28
N ALA A 75 7.35 -25.25 -35.46
CA ALA A 75 7.56 -24.54 -36.73
C ALA A 75 6.38 -23.59 -37.03
N ARG A 76 6.59 -22.63 -37.94
CA ARG A 76 5.58 -21.59 -38.25
C ARG A 76 4.30 -22.14 -38.88
N ASP A 77 4.38 -23.25 -39.60
CA ASP A 77 3.27 -23.91 -40.30
C ASP A 77 2.69 -25.11 -39.54
N ASP A 78 3.18 -25.39 -38.32
CA ASP A 78 2.69 -26.49 -37.50
C ASP A 78 1.22 -26.26 -37.08
N PRO A 79 0.30 -27.21 -37.29
CA PRO A 79 -1.02 -27.12 -36.69
C PRO A 79 -0.92 -27.30 -35.17
N ILE A 80 -1.36 -26.31 -34.40
CA ILE A 80 -1.26 -26.25 -32.94
C ILE A 80 -2.60 -26.57 -32.27
N VAL A 81 -2.56 -27.42 -31.24
CA VAL A 81 -3.63 -27.55 -30.25
C VAL A 81 -3.10 -27.18 -28.88
N ALA A 82 -3.59 -26.08 -28.30
CA ALA A 82 -3.14 -25.61 -26.98
C ALA A 82 -4.12 -26.00 -25.86
N TYR A 83 -3.59 -26.30 -24.68
CA TYR A 83 -4.38 -26.57 -23.49
C TYR A 83 -3.70 -26.07 -22.20
N ASP A 84 -4.52 -25.85 -21.18
CA ASP A 84 -4.11 -25.55 -19.81
C ASP A 84 -4.95 -26.37 -18.81
N ASP A 85 -4.85 -26.03 -17.53
CA ASP A 85 -5.71 -26.50 -16.44
C ASP A 85 -6.55 -25.37 -15.80
N GLU A 86 -6.72 -24.24 -16.50
CA GLU A 86 -7.51 -23.07 -16.11
C GLU A 86 -8.65 -22.80 -17.11
N ASN A 87 -9.44 -23.82 -17.44
CA ASN A 87 -10.61 -23.72 -18.32
C ASN A 87 -10.31 -23.13 -19.73
N GLY A 88 -9.09 -23.31 -20.23
CA GLY A 88 -8.67 -22.92 -21.58
C GLY A 88 -8.31 -21.45 -21.75
N VAL A 89 -8.32 -20.65 -20.67
CA VAL A 89 -8.12 -19.20 -20.74
C VAL A 89 -6.68 -18.82 -21.10
N LEU A 90 -5.69 -19.53 -20.56
CA LEU A 90 -4.27 -19.29 -20.84
C LEU A 90 -3.89 -19.88 -22.20
N ALA A 91 -4.44 -21.04 -22.54
CA ALA A 91 -4.28 -21.65 -23.85
C ALA A 91 -4.85 -20.75 -24.96
N ALA A 92 -6.05 -20.20 -24.77
CA ALA A 92 -6.62 -19.24 -25.71
C ALA A 92 -5.76 -17.97 -25.87
N ARG A 93 -5.13 -17.51 -24.78
CA ARG A 93 -4.19 -16.39 -24.85
C ARG A 93 -2.94 -16.72 -25.67
N PHE A 94 -2.36 -17.91 -25.49
CA PHE A 94 -1.24 -18.37 -26.33
C PHE A 94 -1.61 -18.38 -27.82
N LEU A 95 -2.78 -18.92 -28.16
CA LEU A 95 -3.27 -18.97 -29.54
C LEU A 95 -3.49 -17.57 -30.12
N LEU A 96 -4.07 -16.64 -29.36
CA LEU A 96 -4.23 -15.25 -29.80
C LEU A 96 -2.87 -14.58 -30.04
N THR A 97 -1.89 -14.78 -29.16
CA THR A 97 -0.51 -14.27 -29.35
C THR A 97 0.12 -14.86 -30.62
N ALA A 98 -0.06 -16.16 -30.88
CA ALA A 98 0.43 -16.82 -32.09
C ALA A 98 -0.20 -16.24 -33.37
N GLU A 99 -1.51 -15.97 -33.36
CA GLU A 99 -2.21 -15.33 -34.49
C GLU A 99 -1.70 -13.91 -34.73
N VAL A 100 -1.57 -13.12 -33.67
CA VAL A 100 -1.04 -11.75 -33.74
C VAL A 100 0.37 -11.71 -34.33
N TYR A 101 1.17 -12.75 -34.07
CA TYR A 101 2.52 -12.89 -34.63
C TYR A 101 2.61 -13.69 -35.93
N GLY A 102 1.46 -13.90 -36.59
CA GLY A 102 1.42 -14.41 -37.95
C GLY A 102 1.84 -15.88 -38.07
N HIS A 103 1.43 -16.72 -37.11
CA HIS A 103 1.53 -18.17 -37.21
C HIS A 103 0.67 -18.68 -38.38
N ASP A 104 1.26 -19.51 -39.25
CA ASP A 104 0.64 -19.94 -40.51
C ASP A 104 -0.20 -21.23 -40.36
N GLY A 105 0.10 -22.04 -39.33
CA GLY A 105 -0.63 -23.26 -38.99
C GLY A 105 -2.03 -23.00 -38.43
N SER A 106 -2.85 -24.06 -38.37
CA SER A 106 -4.16 -23.97 -37.69
C SER A 106 -3.97 -23.83 -36.19
N LEU A 107 -4.74 -22.94 -35.56
CA LEU A 107 -4.70 -22.68 -34.12
C LEU A 107 -6.01 -23.18 -33.51
N SER A 108 -5.93 -24.15 -32.59
CA SER A 108 -7.11 -24.73 -31.95
C SER A 108 -6.95 -24.81 -30.44
N LEU A 109 -8.02 -24.46 -29.72
CA LEU A 109 -8.14 -24.62 -28.27
C LEU A 109 -8.69 -26.01 -27.93
N LEU A 110 -8.08 -26.71 -26.99
CA LEU A 110 -8.65 -27.93 -26.43
C LEU A 110 -9.79 -27.58 -25.46
N GLU A 111 -11.01 -27.95 -25.82
CA GLU A 111 -12.19 -27.74 -24.98
C GLU A 111 -12.04 -28.42 -23.61
N GLY A 112 -12.28 -27.66 -22.53
CA GLY A 112 -12.16 -28.13 -21.14
C GLY A 112 -10.74 -28.52 -20.69
N GLY A 113 -9.73 -28.25 -21.53
CA GLY A 113 -8.31 -28.42 -21.23
C GLY A 113 -7.93 -29.82 -20.72
N LEU A 114 -6.95 -29.86 -19.81
CA LEU A 114 -6.45 -31.11 -19.25
C LEU A 114 -7.48 -31.83 -18.35
N GLY A 115 -8.39 -31.07 -17.73
CA GLY A 115 -9.46 -31.60 -16.90
C GLY A 115 -10.41 -32.49 -17.72
N ALA A 116 -10.98 -31.95 -18.79
CA ALA A 116 -11.86 -32.70 -19.68
C ALA A 116 -11.14 -33.88 -20.36
N TRP A 117 -9.87 -33.71 -20.75
CA TRP A 117 -9.06 -34.82 -21.26
C TRP A 117 -9.02 -36.00 -20.28
N ARG A 118 -8.76 -35.74 -18.99
CA ARG A 118 -8.63 -36.79 -17.97
C ARG A 118 -9.94 -37.51 -17.65
N GLU A 119 -11.06 -36.82 -17.76
CA GLU A 119 -12.38 -37.41 -17.53
C GLU A 119 -12.76 -38.41 -18.62
N ASP A 120 -12.48 -38.06 -19.88
CA ASP A 120 -12.80 -38.90 -21.03
C ASP A 120 -11.69 -39.91 -21.35
N ARG A 121 -10.45 -39.65 -20.92
CA ARG A 121 -9.24 -40.44 -21.22
C ARG A 121 -8.25 -40.51 -20.05
N PRO A 122 -8.00 -41.70 -19.47
CA PRO A 122 -7.00 -41.85 -18.40
C PRO A 122 -5.54 -41.84 -18.88
N THR A 123 -5.28 -41.68 -20.19
CA THR A 123 -3.93 -41.70 -20.77
C THR A 123 -3.26 -40.32 -20.66
N THR A 124 -2.59 -40.10 -19.53
CA THR A 124 -1.64 -39.01 -19.33
C THR A 124 -0.25 -39.59 -19.05
N THR A 125 0.80 -38.86 -19.41
CA THR A 125 2.20 -39.28 -19.21
C THR A 125 2.94 -38.33 -18.29
N THR A 126 4.03 -38.80 -17.68
CA THR A 126 5.05 -37.98 -17.02
C THR A 126 6.40 -38.05 -17.75
N GLU A 127 6.42 -38.62 -18.96
CA GLU A 127 7.59 -38.59 -19.85
C GLU A 127 7.71 -37.21 -20.50
N LEU A 128 8.88 -36.59 -20.39
CA LEU A 128 9.15 -35.27 -20.97
C LEU A 128 9.36 -35.39 -22.48
N SER A 129 8.81 -34.44 -23.22
CA SER A 129 9.19 -34.24 -24.62
C SER A 129 10.53 -33.52 -24.68
N ASP A 130 11.42 -33.96 -25.56
CA ASP A 130 12.71 -33.32 -25.83
C ASP A 130 12.78 -32.99 -27.33
N PRO A 131 12.00 -31.98 -27.80
CA PRO A 131 11.93 -31.66 -29.21
C PRO A 131 13.24 -31.05 -29.70
N GLU A 132 13.64 -31.34 -30.94
CA GLU A 132 14.75 -30.62 -31.57
C GLU A 132 14.31 -29.17 -31.86
N PRO A 133 15.12 -28.15 -31.51
CA PRO A 133 14.74 -26.77 -31.76
C PRO A 133 14.44 -26.48 -33.23
N SER A 134 13.37 -25.73 -33.48
CA SER A 134 12.91 -25.35 -34.83
C SER A 134 13.49 -24.00 -35.29
N GLU A 135 13.18 -23.60 -36.52
CA GLU A 135 13.28 -22.20 -36.95
C GLU A 135 11.90 -21.54 -36.79
N TYR A 136 11.84 -20.41 -36.07
CA TYR A 136 10.63 -19.60 -35.91
C TYR A 136 11.00 -18.13 -35.98
N GLU A 137 10.24 -17.35 -36.74
CA GLU A 137 10.32 -15.89 -36.79
C GLU A 137 8.95 -15.32 -36.44
N ALA A 138 8.91 -14.38 -35.51
CA ALA A 138 7.71 -13.68 -35.11
C ALA A 138 7.81 -12.19 -35.49
N ALA A 139 6.75 -11.67 -36.07
CA ALA A 139 6.56 -10.24 -36.31
C ALA A 139 5.07 -9.94 -36.22
N LEU A 140 4.71 -8.72 -35.83
CA LEU A 140 3.30 -8.31 -35.81
C LEU A 140 2.71 -8.47 -37.22
N ALA A 141 1.63 -9.26 -37.33
CA ALA A 141 0.95 -9.47 -38.59
C ALA A 141 0.29 -8.17 -39.07
N ASP A 142 0.32 -7.92 -40.38
CA ASP A 142 -0.31 -6.73 -40.99
C ASP A 142 -1.82 -6.68 -40.73
N ASP A 143 -2.45 -7.84 -40.56
CA ASP A 143 -3.88 -8.06 -40.28
C ASP A 143 -4.13 -8.51 -38.84
N ALA A 144 -3.18 -8.26 -37.92
CA ALA A 144 -3.35 -8.59 -36.51
C ALA A 144 -4.67 -8.00 -35.96
N PRO A 145 -5.49 -8.77 -35.22
CA PRO A 145 -6.80 -8.33 -34.72
C PRO A 145 -6.69 -7.40 -33.50
N LEU A 146 -5.66 -6.55 -33.47
CA LEU A 146 -5.33 -5.63 -32.40
C LEU A 146 -5.89 -4.24 -32.72
N VAL A 147 -6.55 -3.62 -31.75
CA VAL A 147 -6.89 -2.19 -31.82
C VAL A 147 -6.15 -1.42 -30.74
N ASP A 148 -5.77 -0.19 -31.06
CA ASP A 148 -5.27 0.79 -30.08
C ASP A 148 -6.45 1.58 -29.49
N ARG A 149 -6.13 2.54 -28.62
CA ARG A 149 -7.14 3.38 -27.95
C ARG A 149 -8.00 4.14 -28.94
N GLU A 150 -7.39 4.73 -29.97
CA GLU A 150 -8.10 5.50 -30.99
C GLU A 150 -9.08 4.60 -31.75
N GLY A 151 -8.69 3.36 -32.03
CA GLY A 151 -9.58 2.33 -32.57
C GLY A 151 -10.77 2.00 -31.66
N VAL A 152 -10.57 1.93 -30.34
CA VAL A 152 -11.66 1.73 -29.37
C VAL A 152 -12.58 2.95 -29.29
N GLU A 153 -12.03 4.16 -29.30
CA GLU A 153 -12.84 5.39 -29.31
C GLU A 153 -13.72 5.46 -30.57
N ALA A 154 -13.15 5.16 -31.74
CA ALA A 154 -13.89 5.05 -32.97
C ALA A 154 -14.98 3.96 -32.91
N ALA A 155 -14.70 2.82 -32.27
CA ALA A 155 -15.66 1.74 -32.07
C ALA A 155 -16.83 2.17 -31.17
N VAL A 156 -16.56 2.90 -30.08
CA VAL A 156 -17.57 3.45 -29.16
C VAL A 156 -18.45 4.50 -29.83
N GLU A 157 -17.88 5.33 -30.70
CA GLU A 157 -18.61 6.37 -31.43
C GLU A 157 -19.36 5.83 -32.67
N GLY A 158 -18.95 4.67 -33.16
CA GLY A 158 -19.46 4.02 -34.36
C GLY A 158 -20.56 2.99 -34.11
N ASP A 159 -20.70 2.06 -35.06
CA ASP A 159 -21.68 0.96 -35.03
C ASP A 159 -21.09 -0.36 -34.50
N ALA A 160 -19.84 -0.34 -34.02
CA ALA A 160 -19.16 -1.52 -33.48
C ALA A 160 -19.73 -1.92 -32.12
N VAL A 161 -19.65 -3.21 -31.80
CA VAL A 161 -20.06 -3.75 -30.49
C VAL A 161 -18.82 -3.93 -29.63
N VAL A 162 -18.62 -3.02 -28.68
CA VAL A 162 -17.57 -3.14 -27.67
C VAL A 162 -18.05 -4.12 -26.60
N VAL A 163 -17.28 -5.16 -26.29
CA VAL A 163 -17.69 -6.23 -25.37
C VAL A 163 -16.72 -6.31 -24.20
N ASP A 164 -17.28 -6.20 -23.00
CA ASP A 164 -16.58 -6.37 -21.74
C ASP A 164 -16.65 -7.83 -21.29
N THR A 165 -15.51 -8.52 -21.30
CA THR A 165 -15.48 -9.97 -20.98
C THR A 165 -15.33 -10.29 -19.49
N ARG A 166 -15.54 -9.30 -18.62
CA ARG A 166 -15.40 -9.41 -17.16
C ARG A 166 -16.73 -9.74 -16.48
N THR A 167 -16.67 -9.97 -15.17
CA THR A 167 -17.86 -10.31 -14.39
C THR A 167 -18.86 -9.14 -14.35
N PRO A 168 -20.15 -9.40 -14.11
CA PRO A 168 -21.15 -8.33 -13.96
C PRO A 168 -20.81 -7.32 -12.86
N ALA A 169 -20.14 -7.76 -11.78
CA ALA A 169 -19.71 -6.88 -10.69
C ALA A 169 -18.63 -5.90 -11.15
N GLU A 170 -17.57 -6.39 -11.82
CA GLU A 170 -16.50 -5.54 -12.37
C GLU A 170 -17.02 -4.54 -13.41
N TYR A 171 -17.98 -4.97 -14.24
CA TYR A 171 -18.64 -4.09 -15.21
C TYR A 171 -19.43 -2.96 -14.53
N ALA A 172 -20.17 -3.28 -13.46
CA ALA A 172 -20.98 -2.30 -12.74
C ALA A 172 -20.12 -1.24 -12.02
N GLU A 173 -18.91 -1.60 -11.60
CA GLU A 173 -17.95 -0.67 -10.99
C GLU A 173 -17.39 0.33 -12.00
N SER A 174 -16.95 -0.14 -13.16
CA SER A 174 -16.43 0.70 -14.25
C SER A 174 -16.39 -0.07 -15.56
N HIS A 175 -16.70 0.57 -16.68
CA HIS A 175 -16.64 -0.02 -18.01
C HIS A 175 -16.42 1.05 -19.09
N ILE A 176 -16.02 0.62 -20.28
CA ILE A 176 -15.97 1.49 -21.46
C ILE A 176 -17.41 1.89 -21.82
N PRO A 177 -17.73 3.18 -21.98
CA PRO A 177 -19.10 3.61 -22.27
C PRO A 177 -19.71 2.90 -23.48
N GLY A 178 -20.95 2.44 -23.34
CA GLY A 178 -21.66 1.74 -24.40
C GLY A 178 -21.28 0.26 -24.58
N ALA A 179 -20.30 -0.25 -23.82
CA ALA A 179 -19.92 -1.65 -23.88
C ALA A 179 -21.06 -2.59 -23.47
N VAL A 180 -21.05 -3.79 -24.04
CA VAL A 180 -21.94 -4.89 -23.69
C VAL A 180 -21.23 -5.83 -22.72
N GLN A 181 -21.85 -6.14 -21.59
CA GLN A 181 -21.29 -7.11 -20.63
C GLN A 181 -21.58 -8.55 -21.08
N LEU A 182 -20.53 -9.35 -21.26
CA LEU A 182 -20.59 -10.79 -21.52
C LEU A 182 -19.41 -11.47 -20.80
N GLY A 183 -19.62 -12.05 -19.63
CA GLY A 183 -18.53 -12.72 -18.92
C GLY A 183 -18.03 -13.92 -19.70
N TRP A 184 -16.72 -14.15 -19.76
CA TRP A 184 -16.18 -15.32 -20.46
C TRP A 184 -16.73 -16.65 -19.90
N GLU A 185 -17.03 -16.70 -18.60
CA GLU A 185 -17.66 -17.84 -17.91
C GLU A 185 -19.10 -18.09 -18.37
N ASP A 186 -19.80 -17.07 -18.91
CA ASP A 186 -21.17 -17.23 -19.41
C ASP A 186 -21.22 -18.17 -20.63
N LEU A 187 -20.08 -18.40 -21.28
CA LEU A 187 -19.90 -19.29 -22.44
C LEU A 187 -19.70 -20.75 -22.04
N LEU A 188 -19.46 -21.04 -20.76
CA LEU A 188 -19.17 -22.38 -20.26
C LEU A 188 -20.45 -23.12 -19.83
N ALA A 189 -20.50 -24.42 -20.10
CA ALA A 189 -21.57 -25.31 -19.66
C ALA A 189 -21.34 -25.85 -18.24
N ASP A 190 -20.07 -25.97 -17.83
CA ASP A 190 -19.68 -26.56 -16.57
C ASP A 190 -18.36 -25.96 -16.01
N ASP A 191 -18.06 -26.29 -14.75
CA ASP A 191 -16.82 -25.87 -14.07
C ASP A 191 -15.57 -26.57 -14.62
N ALA A 192 -15.74 -27.55 -15.52
CA ALA A 192 -14.64 -28.25 -16.20
C ALA A 192 -14.21 -27.53 -17.49
N GLY A 193 -14.82 -26.38 -17.81
CA GLY A 193 -14.43 -25.54 -18.94
C GLY A 193 -14.96 -26.01 -20.30
N ARG A 194 -15.99 -26.86 -20.33
CA ARG A 194 -16.67 -27.20 -21.59
C ARG A 194 -17.56 -26.06 -22.05
N LEU A 195 -17.64 -25.84 -23.36
CA LEU A 195 -18.50 -24.80 -23.92
C LEU A 195 -19.97 -25.23 -23.89
N LYS A 196 -20.86 -24.25 -23.84
CA LYS A 196 -22.28 -24.50 -24.14
C LYS A 196 -22.45 -24.95 -25.59
N PRO A 197 -23.50 -25.72 -25.90
CA PRO A 197 -23.85 -26.04 -27.29
C PRO A 197 -23.98 -24.78 -28.15
N ASP A 198 -23.59 -24.86 -29.43
CA ASP A 198 -23.59 -23.73 -30.36
C ASP A 198 -24.93 -22.97 -30.38
N ASP A 199 -26.06 -23.67 -30.33
CA ASP A 199 -27.38 -23.05 -30.34
C ASP A 199 -27.69 -22.24 -29.06
N GLU A 200 -27.14 -22.65 -27.92
CA GLU A 200 -27.21 -21.89 -26.67
C GLU A 200 -26.26 -20.69 -26.68
N LEU A 201 -25.04 -20.84 -27.23
CA LEU A 201 -24.09 -19.74 -27.39
C LEU A 201 -24.63 -18.66 -28.34
N GLU A 202 -25.14 -19.07 -29.51
CA GLU A 202 -25.77 -18.17 -30.48
C GLU A 202 -26.96 -17.42 -29.86
N ALA A 203 -27.79 -18.11 -29.06
CA ALA A 203 -28.91 -17.48 -28.37
C ALA A 203 -28.46 -16.46 -27.31
N LEU A 204 -27.39 -16.78 -26.55
CA LEU A 204 -26.81 -15.87 -25.55
C LEU A 204 -26.22 -14.61 -26.19
N LEU A 205 -25.39 -14.78 -27.23
CA LEU A 205 -24.79 -13.67 -27.98
C LEU A 205 -25.89 -12.80 -28.60
N ALA A 206 -26.93 -13.45 -29.15
CA ALA A 206 -28.09 -12.78 -29.70
C ALA A 206 -28.85 -11.93 -28.68
N GLU A 207 -29.03 -12.42 -27.46
CA GLU A 207 -29.69 -11.67 -26.38
C GLU A 207 -28.88 -10.41 -26.00
N LYS A 208 -27.55 -10.53 -26.01
CA LYS A 208 -26.62 -9.44 -25.72
C LYS A 208 -26.43 -8.45 -26.88
N GLY A 209 -27.03 -8.72 -28.04
CA GLY A 209 -26.93 -7.87 -29.22
C GLY A 209 -25.65 -8.07 -30.04
N ILE A 210 -24.91 -9.15 -29.78
CA ILE A 210 -23.70 -9.53 -30.51
C ILE A 210 -24.13 -10.44 -31.68
N ARG A 211 -23.76 -10.08 -32.91
CA ARG A 211 -24.16 -10.74 -34.16
C ARG A 211 -22.95 -11.00 -35.06
N PRO A 212 -22.97 -12.06 -35.90
CA PRO A 212 -21.86 -12.38 -36.80
C PRO A 212 -21.46 -11.25 -37.75
N GLU A 213 -22.41 -10.36 -38.11
CA GLU A 213 -22.16 -9.20 -38.97
C GLU A 213 -21.58 -7.97 -38.24
N ASN A 214 -21.44 -7.98 -36.91
CA ASN A 214 -20.89 -6.86 -36.17
C ASN A 214 -19.37 -6.78 -36.30
N GLU A 215 -18.84 -5.57 -36.35
CA GLU A 215 -17.47 -5.30 -35.91
C GLU A 215 -17.46 -5.41 -34.37
N ILE A 216 -16.67 -6.32 -33.83
CA ILE A 216 -16.63 -6.59 -32.38
C ILE A 216 -15.26 -6.19 -31.84
N VAL A 217 -15.26 -5.44 -30.73
CA VAL A 217 -14.05 -5.08 -30.01
C VAL A 217 -14.11 -5.62 -28.59
N LEU A 218 -13.31 -6.65 -28.30
CA LEU A 218 -13.25 -7.27 -26.99
C LEU A 218 -12.26 -6.53 -26.07
N TYR A 219 -12.61 -6.37 -24.79
CA TYR A 219 -11.66 -5.93 -23.77
C TYR A 219 -11.92 -6.61 -22.43
N CYS A 220 -10.91 -6.59 -21.56
CA CYS A 220 -11.04 -6.94 -20.15
C CYS A 220 -10.03 -6.13 -19.32
N ASN A 221 -9.52 -6.65 -18.20
CA ASN A 221 -8.48 -5.98 -17.41
C ASN A 221 -7.07 -6.22 -17.96
N THR A 222 -6.85 -7.34 -18.65
CA THR A 222 -5.52 -7.98 -18.81
C THR A 222 -5.38 -8.80 -20.10
N ALA A 223 -6.24 -8.55 -21.09
CA ALA A 223 -6.38 -9.34 -22.32
C ALA A 223 -6.49 -10.89 -22.20
N ARG A 224 -6.53 -11.43 -20.97
CA ARG A 224 -6.56 -12.86 -20.67
C ARG A 224 -7.95 -13.44 -20.96
N ARG A 225 -8.96 -12.90 -20.27
CA ARG A 225 -10.35 -13.36 -20.38
C ARG A 225 -10.93 -13.16 -21.79
N LEU A 226 -10.54 -12.07 -22.44
CA LEU A 226 -11.00 -11.79 -23.80
C LEU A 226 -10.44 -12.79 -24.82
N SER A 227 -9.29 -13.41 -24.54
CA SER A 227 -8.67 -14.36 -25.47
C SER A 227 -9.53 -15.61 -25.62
N HIS A 228 -10.12 -16.09 -24.52
CA HIS A 228 -11.07 -17.19 -24.55
C HIS A 228 -12.31 -16.83 -25.38
N THR A 229 -12.95 -15.69 -25.09
CA THR A 229 -14.10 -15.21 -25.86
C THR A 229 -13.77 -15.01 -27.35
N TYR A 230 -12.57 -14.51 -27.66
CA TYR A 230 -12.09 -14.35 -29.03
C TYR A 230 -12.09 -15.69 -29.78
N VAL A 231 -11.48 -16.74 -29.21
CA VAL A 231 -11.42 -18.07 -29.83
C VAL A 231 -12.81 -18.66 -30.03
N VAL A 232 -13.71 -18.52 -29.05
CA VAL A 232 -15.09 -19.01 -29.15
C VAL A 232 -15.86 -18.28 -30.26
N LEU A 233 -15.76 -16.96 -30.36
CA LEU A 233 -16.41 -16.20 -31.42
C LEU A 233 -15.87 -16.60 -32.81
N ARG A 234 -14.56 -16.81 -32.92
CA ARG A 234 -13.93 -17.29 -34.15
C ARG A 234 -14.44 -18.68 -34.56
N ASP A 235 -14.61 -19.59 -33.60
CA ASP A 235 -15.15 -20.93 -33.85
C ASP A 235 -16.60 -20.89 -34.37
N LEU A 236 -17.42 -20.00 -33.81
CA LEU A 236 -18.80 -19.74 -34.23
C LEU A 236 -18.90 -18.97 -35.57
N GLY A 237 -17.77 -18.62 -36.20
CA GLY A 237 -17.73 -17.97 -37.51
C GLY A 237 -17.85 -16.45 -37.50
N TYR A 238 -17.55 -15.78 -36.38
CA TYR A 238 -17.45 -14.32 -36.32
C TYR A 238 -16.11 -13.87 -36.94
N GLU A 239 -16.17 -13.12 -38.04
CA GLU A 239 -14.99 -12.79 -38.84
C GLU A 239 -14.32 -11.45 -38.44
N ASP A 240 -15.07 -10.45 -38.00
CA ASP A 240 -14.53 -9.12 -37.62
C ASP A 240 -14.49 -8.95 -36.09
N VAL A 241 -13.67 -9.78 -35.45
CA VAL A 241 -13.40 -9.71 -34.01
C VAL A 241 -12.01 -9.13 -33.81
N ARG A 242 -11.94 -8.01 -33.10
CA ARG A 242 -10.70 -7.36 -32.67
C ARG A 242 -10.65 -7.27 -31.16
N PHE A 243 -9.50 -6.98 -30.60
CA PHE A 243 -9.35 -6.83 -29.15
C PHE A 243 -8.48 -5.64 -28.77
N TYR A 244 -8.82 -5.06 -27.62
CA TYR A 244 -8.09 -3.96 -27.03
C TYR A 244 -7.11 -4.45 -25.96
N GLU A 245 -5.83 -4.52 -26.33
CA GLU A 245 -4.76 -4.95 -25.43
C GLU A 245 -4.50 -3.95 -24.30
N GLY A 246 -4.72 -2.65 -24.54
CA GLY A 246 -4.57 -1.59 -23.52
C GLY A 246 -5.46 -1.80 -22.29
N SER A 247 -6.57 -2.54 -22.44
CA SER A 247 -7.48 -2.91 -21.36
C SER A 247 -8.24 -1.74 -20.73
N LEU A 248 -9.18 -2.02 -19.82
CA LEU A 248 -9.87 -0.96 -19.07
C LEU A 248 -8.87 -0.11 -18.26
N THR A 249 -7.73 -0.67 -17.84
CA THR A 249 -6.72 0.03 -17.06
C THR A 249 -6.15 1.22 -17.84
N ASP A 250 -5.79 1.03 -19.11
CA ASP A 250 -5.33 2.13 -19.98
C ASP A 250 -6.46 3.15 -20.21
N TRP A 251 -7.67 2.67 -20.49
CA TRP A 251 -8.84 3.52 -20.74
C TRP A 251 -9.17 4.45 -19.56
N VAL A 252 -9.12 3.92 -18.33
CA VAL A 252 -9.41 4.69 -17.12
C VAL A 252 -8.28 5.67 -16.78
N ARG A 253 -7.02 5.30 -17.03
CA ARG A 253 -5.88 6.21 -16.83
C ARG A 253 -5.96 7.43 -17.73
N ALA A 254 -6.22 7.23 -19.03
CA ALA A 254 -6.29 8.31 -20.01
C ALA A 254 -7.47 9.28 -19.77
N ARG A 255 -8.50 8.85 -19.03
CA ARG A 255 -9.67 9.67 -18.66
C ARG A 255 -9.64 10.22 -17.25
N ALA A 256 -8.69 9.80 -16.41
CA ALA A 256 -8.47 10.49 -15.15
C ALA A 256 -8.05 11.92 -15.50
N PRO A 257 -8.73 12.97 -14.99
CA PRO A 257 -8.31 14.32 -15.32
C PRO A 257 -6.86 14.48 -14.87
N GLU A 258 -6.00 15.02 -15.74
CA GLU A 258 -4.65 15.40 -15.38
C GLU A 258 -4.76 16.52 -14.36
N TRP A 259 -4.60 16.18 -13.08
CA TRP A 259 -4.58 17.15 -11.99
C TRP A 259 -3.13 17.46 -11.68
N ASP A 260 -2.64 18.54 -12.27
CA ASP A 260 -1.42 19.17 -11.81
C ASP A 260 -1.65 19.70 -10.37
N PRO A 261 -0.82 19.28 -9.40
CA PRO A 261 -1.00 19.67 -8.00
C PRO A 261 -0.83 21.18 -7.78
N VAL A 262 0.02 21.85 -8.57
CA VAL A 262 0.24 23.29 -8.51
C VAL A 262 -0.96 24.02 -9.11
N ASP A 263 -1.43 23.60 -10.28
CA ASP A 263 -2.64 24.19 -10.88
C ASP A 263 -3.86 23.99 -10.00
N LEU A 264 -4.00 22.81 -9.37
CA LEU A 264 -5.07 22.56 -8.40
C LEU A 264 -4.99 23.52 -7.21
N GLN A 265 -3.79 23.76 -6.67
CA GLN A 265 -3.59 24.69 -5.56
C GLN A 265 -4.03 26.10 -5.95
N GLU A 266 -3.60 26.60 -7.11
CA GLU A 266 -4.00 27.91 -7.66
C GLU A 266 -5.51 28.03 -7.88
N ARG A 267 -6.15 26.97 -8.39
CA ARG A 267 -7.61 26.94 -8.54
C ARG A 267 -8.31 27.01 -7.19
N VAL A 268 -7.84 26.26 -6.19
CA VAL A 268 -8.41 26.30 -4.84
C VAL A 268 -8.25 27.69 -4.21
N ARG A 269 -7.08 28.33 -4.35
CA ARG A 269 -6.83 29.71 -3.91
C ARG A 269 -7.88 30.67 -4.47
N SER A 270 -8.25 30.54 -5.74
CA SER A 270 -9.19 31.45 -6.39
C SER A 270 -10.61 31.48 -5.78
N PHE A 271 -10.99 30.46 -5.00
CA PHE A 271 -12.29 30.42 -4.31
C PHE A 271 -12.27 31.08 -2.92
N SER A 272 -11.09 31.32 -2.34
CA SER A 272 -10.97 32.02 -1.06
C SER A 272 -11.55 33.44 -1.19
N GLY A 273 -12.51 33.77 -0.34
CA GLY A 273 -13.22 35.06 -0.38
C GLY A 273 -14.19 35.23 -1.56
N HIS A 274 -14.36 34.18 -2.39
CA HIS A 274 -15.18 34.17 -3.60
C HIS A 274 -16.24 33.06 -3.56
N GLY A 275 -16.84 32.84 -2.39
CA GLY A 275 -17.88 31.81 -2.18
C GLY A 275 -17.36 30.48 -1.65
N GLY A 276 -16.04 30.37 -1.43
CA GLY A 276 -15.41 29.30 -0.66
C GLY A 276 -15.76 27.90 -1.16
N PHE A 277 -16.09 27.01 -0.23
CA PHE A 277 -16.38 25.61 -0.51
C PHE A 277 -17.55 25.42 -1.49
N GLU A 278 -18.66 26.15 -1.31
CA GLU A 278 -19.85 25.99 -2.16
C GLU A 278 -19.55 26.36 -3.62
N ALA A 279 -18.89 27.50 -3.85
CA ALA A 279 -18.50 27.95 -5.19
C ALA A 279 -17.51 26.99 -5.85
N MET A 280 -16.53 26.47 -5.09
CA MET A 280 -15.58 25.49 -5.60
C MET A 280 -16.28 24.22 -6.07
N ILE A 281 -17.26 23.71 -5.33
CA ILE A 281 -18.02 22.51 -5.73
C ILE A 281 -18.93 22.81 -6.93
N GLU A 282 -19.57 23.97 -6.99
CA GLU A 282 -20.41 24.38 -8.12
C GLU A 282 -19.60 24.47 -9.44
N GLU A 283 -18.38 24.99 -9.38
CA GLU A 283 -17.54 25.18 -10.57
C GLU A 283 -16.71 23.94 -10.95
N LEU A 284 -16.13 23.25 -9.97
CA LEU A 284 -15.19 22.13 -10.20
C LEU A 284 -15.85 20.75 -10.16
N GLY A 285 -17.09 20.66 -9.66
CA GLY A 285 -17.80 19.42 -9.41
C GLY A 285 -17.33 18.70 -8.13
N GLU A 286 -18.14 17.76 -7.64
CA GLU A 286 -17.87 17.04 -6.38
C GLU A 286 -16.60 16.18 -6.41
N ASP A 287 -16.19 15.70 -7.59
CA ASP A 287 -15.00 14.86 -7.76
C ASP A 287 -13.70 15.53 -7.30
N VAL A 288 -13.68 16.88 -7.28
CA VAL A 288 -12.53 17.65 -6.78
C VAL A 288 -12.17 17.32 -5.33
N ILE A 289 -13.16 16.95 -4.50
CA ILE A 289 -12.96 16.66 -3.08
C ILE A 289 -11.90 15.57 -2.87
N ASN A 290 -11.88 14.57 -3.75
CA ASN A 290 -10.86 13.52 -3.68
C ASN A 290 -9.47 13.98 -4.12
N ARG A 291 -9.41 15.01 -4.97
CA ARG A 291 -8.19 15.57 -5.54
C ARG A 291 -7.53 16.62 -4.64
N LEU A 292 -8.30 17.29 -3.78
CA LEU A 292 -7.77 18.18 -2.73
C LEU A 292 -6.67 17.53 -1.87
N LYS A 293 -6.63 16.20 -1.78
CA LYS A 293 -5.55 15.46 -1.13
C LYS A 293 -4.17 15.75 -1.74
N LEU A 294 -4.09 16.12 -3.02
CA LEU A 294 -2.82 16.49 -3.66
C LEU A 294 -2.28 17.84 -3.17
N VAL A 295 -3.12 18.70 -2.61
CA VAL A 295 -2.73 19.98 -2.00
C VAL A 295 -2.77 19.93 -0.47
N GLY A 296 -2.76 18.70 0.10
CA GLY A 296 -2.69 18.47 1.53
C GLY A 296 -4.02 18.62 2.28
N LEU A 297 -5.14 18.76 1.57
CA LEU A 297 -6.47 18.91 2.14
C LEU A 297 -7.25 17.59 2.10
N TYR A 298 -7.78 17.18 3.24
CA TYR A 298 -8.75 16.08 3.36
C TYR A 298 -10.07 16.63 3.86
N HIS A 299 -11.18 16.28 3.19
CA HIS A 299 -12.48 16.45 3.83
C HIS A 299 -12.53 15.65 5.13
N GLN A 300 -13.10 16.25 6.16
CA GLN A 300 -13.40 15.58 7.41
C GLN A 300 -14.89 15.27 7.50
N LYS A 301 -15.36 14.79 8.67
CA LYS A 301 -16.77 14.45 8.89
C LYS A 301 -17.72 15.64 8.79
N GLN A 302 -17.23 16.81 9.16
CA GLN A 302 -17.96 18.07 9.14
C GLN A 302 -17.82 18.69 7.76
N GLU A 303 -18.95 18.89 7.09
CA GLU A 303 -19.02 19.45 5.74
C GLU A 303 -18.45 20.88 5.69
N GLY A 304 -17.75 21.23 4.61
CA GLY A 304 -17.10 22.53 4.45
C GLY A 304 -15.79 22.72 5.22
N TYR A 305 -15.42 21.76 6.09
CA TYR A 305 -14.17 21.79 6.83
C TYR A 305 -13.18 20.73 6.34
N PHE A 306 -11.90 21.01 6.55
CA PHE A 306 -10.80 20.20 6.06
C PHE A 306 -9.73 19.98 7.12
N MET A 307 -9.11 18.80 7.06
CA MET A 307 -7.80 18.57 7.63
C MET A 307 -6.74 19.06 6.65
N LEU A 308 -5.81 19.89 7.13
CA LEU A 308 -4.63 20.31 6.41
C LEU A 308 -3.41 19.53 6.92
N ARG A 309 -2.59 19.02 6.01
CA ARG A 309 -1.30 18.40 6.34
C ARG A 309 -0.14 19.14 5.70
N THR A 310 0.81 19.54 6.54
CA THR A 310 2.10 20.08 6.14
C THR A 310 3.06 18.95 5.79
N ARG A 311 3.90 19.13 4.76
CA ARG A 311 4.99 18.21 4.42
C ARG A 311 6.27 18.67 5.11
N ALA A 312 6.86 17.83 5.97
CA ALA A 312 8.10 18.14 6.69
C ALA A 312 9.15 17.04 6.42
N PRO A 313 9.99 17.18 5.37
CA PRO A 313 10.98 16.16 4.99
C PRO A 313 11.87 15.77 6.15
N GLY A 314 11.93 14.47 6.48
CA GLY A 314 12.71 13.95 7.60
C GLY A 314 12.22 14.39 8.99
N GLY A 315 11.09 15.10 9.05
CA GLY A 315 10.57 15.70 10.27
C GLY A 315 11.29 16.95 10.72
N ILE A 316 12.13 17.57 9.89
CA ILE A 316 12.98 18.69 10.30
C ILE A 316 12.27 20.02 9.99
N LEU A 317 12.15 20.86 11.00
CA LEU A 317 11.59 22.21 10.90
C LEU A 317 12.59 23.20 11.49
N THR A 318 12.69 24.37 10.89
CA THR A 318 13.27 25.53 11.57
C THR A 318 12.28 26.07 12.60
N ALA A 319 12.76 26.81 13.60
CA ALA A 319 11.93 27.44 14.61
C ALA A 319 10.97 28.45 13.99
N GLU A 320 11.37 29.15 12.93
CA GLU A 320 10.48 30.04 12.17
C GLU A 320 9.31 29.27 11.54
N GLN A 321 9.60 28.12 10.90
CA GLN A 321 8.56 27.24 10.36
C GLN A 321 7.65 26.67 11.44
N ALA A 322 8.21 26.18 12.55
CA ALA A 322 7.43 25.67 13.68
C ALA A 322 6.53 26.76 14.28
N ARG A 323 7.05 27.98 14.43
CA ARG A 323 6.29 29.15 14.90
C ARG A 323 5.10 29.45 13.97
N VAL A 324 5.32 29.53 12.67
CA VAL A 324 4.25 29.79 11.69
C VAL A 324 3.18 28.69 11.72
N ILE A 325 3.58 27.40 11.82
CA ILE A 325 2.63 26.29 11.96
C ILE A 325 1.78 26.46 13.23
N GLY A 326 2.40 26.85 14.35
CA GLY A 326 1.70 27.08 15.61
C GLY A 326 0.73 28.27 15.54
N GLU A 327 1.15 29.39 14.95
CA GLU A 327 0.31 30.58 14.71
C GLU A 327 -0.87 30.26 13.81
N VAL A 328 -0.64 29.54 12.70
CA VAL A 328 -1.72 29.09 11.80
C VAL A 328 -2.70 28.18 12.52
N SER A 329 -2.20 27.24 13.34
CA SER A 329 -3.07 26.37 14.14
C SER A 329 -3.92 27.16 15.13
N ASP A 330 -3.36 28.19 15.76
CA ASP A 330 -4.08 28.99 16.75
C ASP A 330 -5.13 29.91 16.11
N GLU A 331 -4.88 30.40 14.91
CA GLU A 331 -5.76 31.35 14.22
C GLU A 331 -6.85 30.65 13.38
N PHE A 332 -6.49 29.63 12.61
CA PHE A 332 -7.38 29.03 11.60
C PHE A 332 -7.89 27.63 11.95
N ALA A 333 -7.18 26.88 12.81
CA ALA A 333 -7.51 25.48 13.10
C ALA A 333 -8.36 25.30 14.37
N ARG A 334 -9.34 26.20 14.58
CA ARG A 334 -10.21 26.19 15.76
C ARG A 334 -11.61 25.69 15.44
N ALA A 335 -12.13 24.82 16.28
CA ALA A 335 -13.48 24.30 16.18
C ALA A 335 -14.50 25.45 16.23
N PRO A 336 -15.47 25.51 15.32
CA PRO A 336 -16.56 26.48 15.40
C PRO A 336 -17.44 26.18 16.61
N GLU A 337 -18.21 27.16 17.08
CA GLU A 337 -19.06 27.05 18.30
C GLU A 337 -19.99 25.83 18.29
N GLU A 338 -20.45 25.38 17.12
CA GLU A 338 -21.30 24.18 16.98
C GLU A 338 -20.57 22.87 17.31
N TYR A 339 -19.27 22.79 17.04
CA TYR A 339 -18.47 21.57 17.19
C TYR A 339 -17.42 21.66 18.30
N GLY A 340 -17.19 22.86 18.83
CA GLY A 340 -16.27 23.14 19.92
C GLY A 340 -16.92 23.11 21.30
N GLY A 341 -16.13 23.50 22.29
CA GLY A 341 -16.47 23.56 23.69
C GLY A 341 -15.78 22.48 24.55
N PRO A 342 -15.64 22.75 25.85
CA PRO A 342 -14.91 21.87 26.78
C PRO A 342 -15.55 20.48 26.93
N ASP A 343 -16.84 20.34 26.61
CA ASP A 343 -17.53 19.04 26.67
C ASP A 343 -17.22 18.17 25.44
N GLN A 344 -16.90 18.77 24.28
CA GLN A 344 -16.63 18.04 23.03
C GLN A 344 -15.21 17.47 23.02
N ASN A 345 -14.23 18.26 23.45
CA ASN A 345 -12.84 17.83 23.60
C ASN A 345 -12.28 18.29 24.96
N PRO A 346 -12.52 17.51 26.03
CA PRO A 346 -12.22 17.92 27.40
C PRO A 346 -10.73 17.91 27.75
N VAL A 347 -9.87 17.34 26.90
CA VAL A 347 -8.43 17.25 27.18
C VAL A 347 -7.65 18.34 26.44
N PHE A 348 -8.04 18.67 25.21
CA PHE A 348 -7.27 19.55 24.34
C PHE A 348 -8.03 20.83 23.95
N GLY A 349 -9.32 20.93 24.22
CA GLY A 349 -10.13 22.09 23.82
C GLY A 349 -10.34 22.16 22.31
N ASP A 350 -10.43 23.38 21.78
CA ASP A 350 -10.99 23.63 20.44
C ASP A 350 -9.96 23.86 19.34
N GLY A 351 -8.68 24.06 19.66
CA GLY A 351 -7.63 24.33 18.67
C GLY A 351 -6.37 23.57 19.01
N TYR A 352 -5.88 22.78 18.06
CA TYR A 352 -4.68 21.97 18.23
C TYR A 352 -4.14 21.50 16.87
N LEU A 353 -2.88 21.07 16.91
CA LEU A 353 -2.20 20.37 15.84
C LEU A 353 -1.77 18.97 16.33
N ASP A 354 -1.61 18.05 15.37
CA ASP A 354 -1.12 16.71 15.63
C ASP A 354 0.19 16.45 14.86
N VAL A 355 1.25 16.06 15.58
CA VAL A 355 2.42 15.40 15.02
C VAL A 355 2.02 13.98 14.57
N THR A 356 2.43 13.60 13.37
CA THR A 356 1.99 12.35 12.73
C THR A 356 3.05 11.26 12.79
N THR A 357 2.64 10.01 12.58
CA THR A 357 3.55 8.86 12.47
C THR A 357 4.44 8.85 11.23
N ARG A 358 4.38 9.92 10.43
CA ARG A 358 5.25 10.17 9.27
C ARG A 358 6.02 11.48 9.38
N GLN A 359 6.14 12.02 10.61
CA GLN A 359 6.90 13.24 10.90
C GLN A 359 6.35 14.49 10.19
N ASP A 360 5.08 14.48 9.79
CA ASP A 360 4.34 15.68 9.34
C ASP A 360 3.56 16.29 10.52
N VAL A 361 3.07 17.52 10.34
CA VAL A 361 2.04 18.15 11.18
C VAL A 361 0.71 18.17 10.44
N GLN A 362 -0.38 17.90 11.15
CA GLN A 362 -1.74 18.08 10.63
C GLN A 362 -2.60 18.89 11.60
N MET A 363 -3.59 19.60 11.06
CA MET A 363 -4.56 20.38 11.81
C MET A 363 -5.94 20.29 11.15
N HIS A 364 -7.00 20.53 11.91
CA HIS A 364 -8.39 20.36 11.45
C HIS A 364 -9.13 21.70 11.49
N TRP A 365 -10.37 21.71 11.01
CA TRP A 365 -11.23 22.91 10.96
C TRP A 365 -10.84 23.98 9.94
N ILE A 366 -9.94 23.66 9.01
CA ILE A 366 -9.56 24.59 7.95
C ILE A 366 -10.72 24.72 6.96
N THR A 367 -11.00 25.95 6.51
CA THR A 367 -11.97 26.22 5.44
C THR A 367 -11.28 26.59 4.14
N ILE A 368 -12.01 26.53 3.02
CA ILE A 368 -11.49 27.03 1.72
C ILE A 368 -11.28 28.54 1.75
N ASP A 369 -12.01 29.28 2.57
CA ASP A 369 -11.84 30.73 2.68
C ASP A 369 -10.52 31.11 3.36
N ASP A 370 -10.02 30.28 4.28
CA ASP A 370 -8.78 30.55 5.01
C ASP A 370 -7.51 30.10 4.25
N ILE A 371 -7.66 29.19 3.28
CA ILE A 371 -6.51 28.42 2.76
C ILE A 371 -5.47 29.26 2.00
N ASP A 372 -5.91 30.31 1.31
CA ASP A 372 -5.02 31.20 0.54
C ASP A 372 -4.03 31.91 1.48
N GLU A 373 -4.53 32.46 2.59
CA GLU A 373 -3.69 33.11 3.60
C GLU A 373 -2.76 32.12 4.30
N ILE A 374 -3.24 30.91 4.59
CA ILE A 374 -2.41 29.86 5.19
C ILE A 374 -1.24 29.49 4.28
N TRP A 375 -1.51 29.30 2.98
CA TRP A 375 -0.47 28.97 2.02
C TRP A 375 0.52 30.11 1.82
N ASP A 376 0.06 31.38 1.78
CA ASP A 376 0.96 32.53 1.74
C ASP A 376 1.93 32.57 2.94
N ARG A 377 1.42 32.30 4.15
CA ARG A 377 2.27 32.23 5.36
C ARG A 377 3.26 31.05 5.30
N TYR A 378 2.82 29.90 4.82
CA TYR A 378 3.69 28.72 4.67
C TYR A 378 4.79 28.95 3.63
N GLU A 379 4.45 29.49 2.47
CA GLU A 379 5.40 29.77 1.38
C GLU A 379 6.45 30.80 1.81
N ALA A 380 6.07 31.80 2.62
CA ALA A 380 6.98 32.81 3.15
C ALA A 380 8.14 32.21 3.97
N VAL A 381 7.95 31.01 4.55
CA VAL A 381 8.95 30.29 5.36
C VAL A 381 9.40 28.97 4.70
N GLY A 382 9.06 28.76 3.43
CA GLY A 382 9.44 27.57 2.66
C GLY A 382 8.71 26.28 3.02
N LEU A 383 7.56 26.36 3.69
CA LEU A 383 6.68 25.20 3.94
C LEU A 383 5.78 24.93 2.72
N SER A 384 5.35 23.67 2.58
CA SER A 384 4.41 23.27 1.54
C SER A 384 3.45 22.18 2.06
N THR A 385 2.27 22.10 1.46
CA THR A 385 1.30 21.00 1.66
C THR A 385 1.14 20.13 0.42
N LEU A 386 1.81 20.48 -0.69
CA LEU A 386 1.75 19.76 -1.95
C LEU A 386 2.23 18.32 -1.76
N GLN A 387 1.41 17.39 -2.25
CA GLN A 387 1.63 15.95 -2.22
C GLN A 387 1.99 15.38 -0.83
N ALA A 388 1.70 16.10 0.26
CA ALA A 388 1.71 15.52 1.62
C ALA A 388 0.73 14.33 1.70
N CYS A 389 -0.27 14.36 0.84
CA CYS A 389 -1.40 13.45 0.78
C CYS A 389 -1.65 13.01 -0.69
N GLY A 390 -2.72 12.25 -0.92
CA GLY A 390 -3.08 11.78 -2.28
C GLY A 390 -2.34 10.52 -2.73
N ASN A 391 -2.46 10.23 -4.03
CA ASN A 391 -1.80 9.12 -4.72
C ASN A 391 -0.48 9.62 -5.34
N SER A 392 0.49 9.85 -4.46
CA SER A 392 1.77 10.47 -4.76
C SER A 392 2.84 9.95 -3.79
N VAL A 393 4.07 10.42 -3.97
CA VAL A 393 5.16 10.24 -3.02
C VAL A 393 4.89 11.06 -1.76
N ARG A 394 4.68 10.36 -0.64
CA ARG A 394 4.43 10.97 0.68
C ARG A 394 5.72 11.52 1.29
N ASN A 395 5.60 12.15 2.46
CA ASN A 395 6.75 12.58 3.24
C ASN A 395 7.77 11.44 3.42
N VAL A 396 9.05 11.78 3.31
CA VAL A 396 10.17 10.85 3.48
C VAL A 396 10.51 10.80 4.96
N VAL A 397 10.37 9.62 5.57
CA VAL A 397 10.62 9.42 6.99
C VAL A 397 12.11 9.18 7.23
N GLY A 398 12.70 9.84 8.21
CA GLY A 398 14.09 9.66 8.62
C GLY A 398 14.25 9.40 10.12
N CYS A 399 15.49 9.18 10.55
CA CYS A 399 15.81 9.19 11.98
C CYS A 399 15.61 10.61 12.52
N PRO A 400 14.84 10.82 13.61
CA PRO A 400 14.72 12.14 14.23
C PRO A 400 16.06 12.68 14.75
N ALA A 401 17.03 11.81 15.03
CA ALA A 401 18.38 12.21 15.44
C ALA A 401 19.39 12.25 14.28
N ALA A 402 18.95 12.24 13.01
CA ALA A 402 19.86 12.30 11.86
C ALA A 402 20.81 13.50 11.92
N GLY A 403 22.09 13.28 11.66
CA GLY A 403 23.18 14.27 11.76
C GLY A 403 23.66 14.59 13.19
N VAL A 404 23.02 14.05 14.24
CA VAL A 404 23.42 14.29 15.64
C VAL A 404 23.51 13.02 16.50
N ASP A 405 23.04 11.89 15.98
CA ASP A 405 23.09 10.59 16.66
C ASP A 405 24.50 9.98 16.57
N ALA A 406 25.05 9.59 17.72
CA ALA A 406 26.39 9.00 17.80
C ALA A 406 26.53 7.64 17.09
N ASN A 407 25.40 6.99 16.80
CA ASN A 407 25.32 5.71 16.10
C ASN A 407 24.95 5.87 14.60
N GLU A 408 24.99 7.10 14.06
CA GLU A 408 24.78 7.36 12.65
C GLU A 408 26.06 7.12 11.83
N THR A 409 25.88 6.47 10.68
CA THR A 409 26.98 6.18 9.73
C THR A 409 27.01 7.18 8.57
N ILE A 410 25.84 7.71 8.18
CA ILE A 410 25.66 8.63 7.06
C ILE A 410 24.62 9.68 7.45
N ASP A 411 24.95 10.96 7.35
CA ASP A 411 23.93 12.03 7.50
C ASP A 411 22.98 12.01 6.30
N VAL A 412 21.74 11.57 6.55
CA VAL A 412 20.73 11.40 5.50
C VAL A 412 19.93 12.65 5.19
N ARG A 413 20.06 13.74 5.97
CA ARG A 413 19.23 14.95 5.81
C ARG A 413 19.30 15.53 4.39
N PRO A 414 20.49 15.70 3.77
CA PRO A 414 20.57 16.19 2.39
C PRO A 414 19.99 15.21 1.35
N ILE A 415 19.91 13.92 1.66
CA ILE A 415 19.31 12.91 0.78
C ILE A 415 17.78 13.02 0.83
N VAL A 416 17.24 13.09 2.04
CA VAL A 416 15.81 13.25 2.32
C VAL A 416 15.25 14.50 1.65
N GLU A 417 15.94 15.63 1.76
CA GLU A 417 15.58 16.89 1.10
C GLU A 417 15.54 16.72 -0.43
N ARG A 418 16.61 16.21 -1.05
CA ARG A 418 16.68 16.00 -2.51
C ARG A 418 15.57 15.10 -3.04
N VAL A 419 15.25 14.01 -2.31
CA VAL A 419 14.11 13.16 -2.67
C VAL A 419 12.82 13.97 -2.55
N SER A 420 12.59 14.71 -1.46
CA SER A 420 11.38 15.51 -1.33
C SER A 420 11.23 16.55 -2.44
N GLU A 421 12.28 17.31 -2.75
CA GLU A 421 12.31 18.33 -3.80
C GLU A 421 12.03 17.75 -5.20
N ARG A 422 12.57 16.56 -5.51
CA ARG A 422 12.38 15.91 -6.80
C ARG A 422 10.91 15.66 -7.13
N PHE A 423 10.11 15.30 -6.13
CA PHE A 423 8.71 14.90 -6.32
C PHE A 423 7.71 16.00 -6.00
N LEU A 424 8.12 17.07 -5.31
CA LEU A 424 7.23 18.14 -4.88
C LEU A 424 6.73 18.97 -6.06
N GLY A 425 5.42 19.04 -6.24
CA GLY A 425 4.79 19.74 -7.35
C GLY A 425 4.93 19.01 -8.70
N ASP A 426 5.52 17.81 -8.73
CA ASP A 426 5.71 17.09 -9.99
C ASP A 426 4.40 16.42 -10.44
N HIS A 427 3.83 16.93 -11.53
CA HIS A 427 2.63 16.42 -12.19
C HIS A 427 2.75 14.93 -12.56
N HIS A 428 3.92 14.48 -13.04
CA HIS A 428 4.13 13.10 -13.49
C HIS A 428 3.89 12.11 -12.34
N TYR A 429 4.29 12.47 -11.12
CA TYR A 429 4.13 11.63 -9.92
C TYR A 429 2.91 12.03 -9.04
N ALA A 430 1.98 12.82 -9.59
CA ALA A 430 0.76 13.23 -8.89
C ALA A 430 -0.42 12.25 -9.03
N ASN A 431 -0.25 11.15 -9.78
CA ASN A 431 -1.29 10.15 -10.01
C ASN A 431 -0.73 8.70 -10.02
N LEU A 432 0.03 8.35 -8.99
CA LEU A 432 0.45 6.96 -8.75
C LEU A 432 -0.77 6.04 -8.55
N PRO A 433 -0.63 4.71 -8.67
CA PRO A 433 -1.73 3.79 -8.36
C PRO A 433 -2.29 4.01 -6.94
N ARG A 434 -1.39 4.29 -5.99
CA ARG A 434 -1.73 4.65 -4.62
C ARG A 434 -0.60 5.43 -3.95
N LYS A 435 -0.80 5.83 -2.68
CA LYS A 435 0.24 6.45 -1.83
C LYS A 435 1.53 5.61 -1.84
N PHE A 436 2.66 6.28 -2.06
CA PHE A 436 4.00 5.69 -2.06
C PHE A 436 4.81 6.27 -0.90
N LYS A 437 5.25 5.41 0.03
CA LYS A 437 5.88 5.78 1.30
C LYS A 437 7.34 5.37 1.32
N ILE A 438 8.20 6.31 1.71
CA ILE A 438 9.65 6.11 1.75
C ILE A 438 10.17 6.31 3.17
N SER A 439 11.21 5.56 3.54
CA SER A 439 12.10 5.92 4.65
C SER A 439 13.56 5.87 4.26
N ILE A 440 14.37 6.81 4.77
CA ILE A 440 15.83 6.83 4.59
C ILE A 440 16.45 7.06 5.96
N THR A 441 17.33 6.16 6.40
CA THR A 441 18.05 6.33 7.67
C THR A 441 19.51 5.94 7.53
N GLY A 442 20.38 6.70 8.19
CA GLY A 442 21.81 6.40 8.31
C GLY A 442 22.19 5.80 9.67
N CYS A 443 21.25 5.74 10.62
CA CYS A 443 21.48 5.08 11.91
C CYS A 443 21.35 3.57 11.81
N CYS A 444 22.15 2.85 12.61
CA CYS A 444 22.12 1.40 12.70
C CYS A 444 20.87 0.85 13.42
N GLU A 445 20.07 1.72 14.03
CA GLU A 445 18.92 1.34 14.87
C GLU A 445 17.56 1.50 14.17
N ASN A 446 17.53 1.67 12.84
CA ASN A 446 16.31 1.64 12.02
C ASN A 446 15.12 2.47 12.56
N CYS A 447 15.41 3.67 13.08
CA CYS A 447 14.39 4.54 13.68
C CYS A 447 13.31 4.98 12.67
N ALA A 448 13.59 4.89 11.37
CA ALA A 448 12.68 5.24 10.29
C ALA A 448 11.72 4.11 9.85
N ARG A 449 11.80 2.93 10.49
CA ARG A 449 10.89 1.78 10.32
C ARG A 449 10.84 1.24 8.89
N ALA A 450 12.00 0.79 8.39
CA ALA A 450 12.16 0.30 7.02
C ALA A 450 11.14 -0.78 6.60
N GLN A 451 10.78 -1.68 7.53
CA GLN A 451 9.88 -2.82 7.31
C GLN A 451 8.49 -2.47 6.77
N ILE A 452 8.00 -1.26 7.02
CA ILE A 452 6.59 -0.90 6.80
C ILE A 452 6.41 0.17 5.72
N GLN A 453 7.49 0.50 5.01
CA GLN A 453 7.48 1.45 3.90
C GLN A 453 7.37 0.73 2.56
N ASP A 454 6.87 1.44 1.55
CA ASP A 454 6.86 0.90 0.19
C ASP A 454 8.31 0.79 -0.34
N LEU A 455 9.20 1.72 0.02
CA LEU A 455 10.64 1.68 -0.25
C LEU A 455 11.42 2.18 0.97
N ALA A 456 12.48 1.48 1.38
CA ALA A 456 13.29 1.87 2.52
C ALA A 456 14.79 1.68 2.29
N PHE A 457 15.57 2.55 2.92
CA PHE A 457 17.03 2.58 2.85
C PHE A 457 17.62 2.56 4.26
N THR A 458 18.50 1.61 4.52
CA THR A 458 19.23 1.45 5.78
C THR A 458 20.74 1.37 5.51
N PRO A 459 21.62 1.75 6.45
CA PRO A 459 23.05 1.89 6.15
C PRO A 459 23.71 0.55 5.80
N ALA A 460 24.60 0.56 4.80
CA ALA A 460 25.31 -0.61 4.29
C ALA A 460 26.68 -0.24 3.68
N ILE A 461 27.53 -1.24 3.47
CA ILE A 461 28.87 -1.09 2.87
C ILE A 461 29.00 -1.97 1.62
N LYS A 462 29.65 -1.45 0.58
CA LYS A 462 30.07 -2.20 -0.61
C LYS A 462 31.46 -1.80 -1.08
N ASP A 463 32.41 -2.73 -1.08
CA ASP A 463 33.81 -2.50 -1.50
C ASP A 463 34.46 -1.29 -0.80
N GLY A 464 34.09 -1.05 0.46
CA GLY A 464 34.53 0.10 1.26
C GLY A 464 33.84 1.43 0.92
N ARG A 465 32.78 1.42 0.09
CA ARG A 465 31.88 2.55 -0.15
C ARG A 465 30.73 2.50 0.84
N ASP A 466 30.47 3.63 1.50
CA ASP A 466 29.30 3.79 2.36
C ASP A 466 28.06 4.06 1.50
N GLY A 467 26.96 3.37 1.83
CA GLY A 467 25.71 3.51 1.12
C GLY A 467 24.57 2.85 1.87
N PHE A 468 23.62 2.28 1.13
CA PHE A 468 22.37 1.81 1.69
C PHE A 468 21.95 0.45 1.14
N ALA A 469 21.49 -0.43 2.03
CA ALA A 469 20.70 -1.58 1.67
C ALA A 469 19.25 -1.16 1.43
N VAL A 470 18.59 -1.79 0.46
CA VAL A 470 17.23 -1.43 0.04
C VAL A 470 16.23 -2.51 0.40
N ARG A 471 15.11 -2.10 1.03
CA ARG A 471 13.91 -2.93 1.25
C ARG A 471 12.72 -2.38 0.48
N VAL A 472 11.81 -3.24 0.01
CA VAL A 472 10.65 -2.82 -0.79
C VAL A 472 9.38 -3.59 -0.43
N GLY A 473 8.20 -2.99 -0.61
CA GLY A 473 6.92 -3.69 -0.53
C GLY A 473 6.34 -3.84 0.88
N GLY A 474 6.70 -2.98 1.82
CA GLY A 474 6.11 -2.97 3.17
C GLY A 474 4.76 -2.26 3.25
N GLY A 475 3.95 -2.63 4.25
CA GLY A 475 2.75 -1.87 4.60
C GLY A 475 1.78 -2.58 5.54
N LEU A 476 1.02 -1.80 6.32
CA LEU A 476 0.33 -2.29 7.52
C LEU A 476 -1.20 -2.44 7.46
N SER A 477 -1.91 -1.89 6.48
CA SER A 477 -3.38 -2.06 6.37
C SER A 477 -3.75 -3.56 6.31
N ASP A 478 -5.03 -3.90 6.21
CA ASP A 478 -5.47 -5.29 5.92
C ASP A 478 -4.54 -5.99 4.91
N GLY A 479 -4.13 -7.22 5.23
CA GLY A 479 -2.98 -7.88 4.58
C GLY A 479 -1.65 -7.15 4.84
N PRO A 480 -1.16 -7.10 6.09
CA PRO A 480 0.12 -6.49 6.38
C PRO A 480 1.25 -7.30 5.74
N ARG A 481 2.30 -6.61 5.31
CA ARG A 481 3.51 -7.18 4.71
C ARG A 481 4.73 -6.45 5.25
N ILE A 482 5.76 -7.22 5.60
CA ILE A 482 7.10 -6.72 5.86
C ILE A 482 7.76 -6.46 4.50
N ALA A 483 8.47 -5.34 4.38
CA ALA A 483 9.26 -5.03 3.19
C ALA A 483 10.34 -6.09 2.96
N SER A 484 10.43 -6.62 1.75
CA SER A 484 11.45 -7.61 1.38
C SER A 484 12.79 -6.95 1.12
N ASP A 485 13.88 -7.60 1.52
CA ASP A 485 15.24 -7.18 1.16
C ASP A 485 15.44 -7.37 -0.34
N LEU A 486 15.85 -6.32 -1.06
CA LEU A 486 16.09 -6.39 -2.50
C LEU A 486 17.46 -6.96 -2.86
N ASP A 487 18.32 -7.24 -1.87
CA ASP A 487 19.75 -7.53 -2.06
C ASP A 487 20.45 -6.44 -2.89
N LEU A 488 20.07 -5.17 -2.68
CA LEU A 488 20.53 -4.02 -3.45
C LEU A 488 21.32 -3.06 -2.55
N PHE A 489 22.51 -2.69 -3.00
CA PHE A 489 23.30 -1.58 -2.49
C PHE A 489 23.14 -0.36 -3.40
N VAL A 490 22.95 0.81 -2.81
CA VAL A 490 23.00 2.09 -3.51
C VAL A 490 23.80 3.13 -2.74
N GLU A 491 24.52 3.99 -3.45
CA GLU A 491 25.15 5.19 -2.90
C GLU A 491 24.12 6.31 -2.71
N GLY A 492 24.43 7.29 -1.85
CA GLY A 492 23.48 8.35 -1.49
C GLY A 492 23.06 9.26 -2.65
N ASP A 493 23.83 9.33 -3.75
CA ASP A 493 23.49 10.07 -4.96
C ASP A 493 22.54 9.30 -5.90
N GLN A 494 22.51 7.97 -5.82
CA GLN A 494 21.64 7.10 -6.62
C GLN A 494 20.21 6.99 -6.07
N ILE A 495 19.96 7.38 -4.82
CA ILE A 495 18.66 7.20 -4.16
C ILE A 495 17.53 7.92 -4.91
N VAL A 496 17.73 9.16 -5.35
CA VAL A 496 16.69 9.92 -6.06
C VAL A 496 16.27 9.20 -7.35
N ASP A 497 17.25 8.69 -8.09
CA ASP A 497 17.02 7.95 -9.34
C ASP A 497 16.32 6.61 -9.07
N LEU A 498 16.68 5.90 -8.00
CA LEU A 498 15.99 4.65 -7.63
C LEU A 498 14.53 4.89 -7.24
N VAL A 499 14.26 5.96 -6.48
CA VAL A 499 12.88 6.32 -6.10
C VAL A 499 12.06 6.64 -7.35
N ALA A 500 12.63 7.38 -8.31
CA ALA A 500 11.97 7.70 -9.57
C ALA A 500 11.72 6.44 -10.42
N ALA A 501 12.74 5.60 -10.59
CA ALA A 501 12.64 4.32 -11.30
C ALA A 501 11.55 3.41 -10.70
N LEU A 502 11.46 3.34 -9.38
CA LEU A 502 10.41 2.56 -8.72
C LEU A 502 9.03 3.22 -8.82
N ALA A 503 8.95 4.54 -8.76
CA ALA A 503 7.67 5.24 -8.99
C ALA A 503 7.17 5.01 -10.42
N ASP A 504 8.06 5.04 -11.42
CA ASP A 504 7.76 4.73 -12.82
C ASP A 504 7.34 3.28 -12.98
N LEU A 505 8.08 2.31 -12.41
CA LEU A 505 7.66 0.90 -12.36
C LEU A 505 6.29 0.75 -11.69
N PHE A 506 6.02 1.46 -10.61
CA PHE A 506 4.74 1.38 -9.90
C PHE A 506 3.60 1.98 -10.72
N MET A 507 3.82 3.10 -11.43
CA MET A 507 2.86 3.59 -12.42
C MET A 507 2.67 2.57 -13.55
N ASP A 508 3.74 1.94 -14.00
CA ASP A 508 3.74 1.00 -15.11
C ASP A 508 3.35 -0.43 -14.73
N ARG A 509 3.11 -0.76 -13.45
CA ARG A 509 2.73 -2.13 -13.05
C ARG A 509 1.68 -2.20 -11.95
N GLY A 510 1.44 -1.11 -11.23
CA GLY A 510 0.48 -1.09 -10.14
C GLY A 510 -0.97 -1.05 -10.61
N SER A 511 -1.86 -1.66 -9.82
CA SER A 511 -3.30 -1.65 -10.06
C SER A 511 -3.93 -0.28 -9.78
N TYR A 512 -4.69 0.27 -10.73
CA TYR A 512 -5.45 1.52 -10.55
C TYR A 512 -6.93 1.30 -10.25
N LEU A 513 -7.45 0.13 -10.62
CA LEU A 513 -8.88 -0.19 -10.55
C LEU A 513 -9.25 -0.82 -9.21
N ASP A 514 -8.48 -1.81 -8.78
CA ASP A 514 -8.76 -2.54 -7.56
C ASP A 514 -8.12 -1.84 -6.35
N THR A 515 -8.96 -1.12 -5.60
CA THR A 515 -8.51 -0.39 -4.42
C THR A 515 -8.07 -1.27 -3.24
N ALA A 516 -8.38 -2.56 -3.26
CA ALA A 516 -7.92 -3.51 -2.26
C ALA A 516 -6.46 -3.91 -2.48
N VAL A 517 -5.98 -3.91 -3.74
CA VAL A 517 -4.62 -4.38 -4.10
C VAL A 517 -3.74 -3.32 -4.79
N ASN A 518 -4.13 -2.04 -4.77
CA ASN A 518 -3.38 -0.96 -5.45
C ASN A 518 -2.12 -0.44 -4.73
N ARG A 519 -1.64 -1.09 -3.65
CA ARG A 519 -0.39 -0.71 -2.97
C ARG A 519 0.79 -1.50 -3.52
N LEU A 520 1.98 -0.91 -3.51
CA LEU A 520 3.21 -1.50 -4.06
C LEU A 520 3.50 -2.90 -3.49
N ARG A 521 3.21 -3.14 -2.20
CA ARG A 521 3.37 -4.47 -1.56
C ARG A 521 2.74 -5.63 -2.33
N TYR A 522 1.60 -5.42 -3.00
CA TYR A 522 0.93 -6.47 -3.75
C TYR A 522 1.63 -6.73 -5.08
N LEU A 523 2.19 -5.70 -5.71
CA LEU A 523 3.02 -5.86 -6.90
C LEU A 523 4.31 -6.63 -6.58
N VAL A 524 4.96 -6.31 -5.45
CA VAL A 524 6.15 -7.06 -4.98
C VAL A 524 5.80 -8.52 -4.71
N GLU A 525 4.66 -8.78 -4.05
CA GLU A 525 4.16 -10.14 -3.78
C GLU A 525 3.83 -10.90 -5.08
N GLU A 526 3.20 -10.24 -6.05
CA GLU A 526 2.87 -10.85 -7.35
C GLU A 526 4.12 -11.22 -8.15
N PHE A 527 5.14 -10.36 -8.15
CA PHE A 527 6.36 -10.61 -8.91
C PHE A 527 7.27 -11.61 -8.22
N GLY A 528 7.29 -11.63 -6.89
CA GLY A 528 8.42 -12.16 -6.14
C GLY A 528 9.61 -11.19 -6.20
N VAL A 529 10.48 -11.27 -5.20
CA VAL A 529 11.56 -10.29 -4.98
C VAL A 529 12.57 -10.29 -6.12
N GLU A 530 12.91 -11.48 -6.64
CA GLU A 530 13.92 -11.69 -7.68
C GLU A 530 13.48 -11.04 -9.00
N ARG A 531 12.28 -11.39 -9.49
CA ARG A 531 11.72 -10.79 -10.70
C ARG A 531 11.47 -9.29 -10.52
N PHE A 532 11.03 -8.87 -9.33
CA PHE A 532 10.81 -7.45 -9.06
C PHE A 532 12.11 -6.65 -9.17
N ARG A 533 13.22 -7.18 -8.63
CA ARG A 533 14.55 -6.57 -8.76
C ARG A 533 14.95 -6.43 -10.24
N GLU A 534 14.78 -7.49 -11.02
CA GLU A 534 15.11 -7.49 -12.47
C GLU A 534 14.27 -6.47 -13.25
N GLU A 535 12.96 -6.38 -12.97
CA GLU A 535 12.09 -5.39 -13.59
C GLU A 535 12.49 -3.97 -13.18
N LEU A 536 12.79 -3.73 -11.90
CA LEU A 536 13.21 -2.41 -11.41
C LEU A 536 14.54 -1.94 -12.01
N GLU A 537 15.50 -2.84 -12.20
CA GLU A 537 16.80 -2.53 -12.80
C GLU A 537 16.65 -1.95 -14.23
N ARG A 538 15.61 -2.34 -14.98
CA ARG A 538 15.32 -1.81 -16.33
C ARG A 538 14.95 -0.32 -16.33
N TYR A 539 14.45 0.20 -15.21
CA TYR A 539 14.08 1.61 -15.04
C TYR A 539 15.23 2.43 -14.43
N ALA A 540 16.14 1.77 -13.71
CA ALA A 540 17.25 2.45 -13.05
C ALA A 540 18.34 2.86 -14.06
N PRO A 541 18.94 4.06 -13.92
CA PRO A 541 20.02 4.51 -14.81
C PRO A 541 21.39 3.91 -14.45
N PHE A 542 21.43 2.92 -13.56
CA PHE A 542 22.64 2.27 -13.05
C PHE A 542 22.39 0.77 -12.83
N ALA A 543 23.47 -0.01 -12.90
CA ALA A 543 23.42 -1.45 -12.64
C ALA A 543 23.32 -1.75 -11.14
N PHE A 544 22.64 -2.83 -10.79
CA PHE A 544 22.39 -3.20 -9.40
C PHE A 544 23.54 -4.05 -8.83
N GLU A 545 24.00 -3.68 -7.64
CA GLU A 545 25.02 -4.40 -6.88
C GLU A 545 24.40 -4.91 -5.57
N ALA A 546 24.90 -6.04 -5.04
CA ALA A 546 24.53 -6.52 -3.70
C ALA A 546 25.46 -5.92 -2.64
N PRO A 547 24.95 -5.57 -1.44
CA PRO A 547 25.78 -5.07 -0.34
C PRO A 547 26.72 -6.18 0.17
N ASP A 548 27.90 -5.80 0.69
CA ASP A 548 28.78 -6.74 1.38
C ASP A 548 28.37 -6.90 2.85
N GLU A 549 27.91 -5.81 3.46
CA GLU A 549 27.49 -5.74 4.87
C GLU A 549 26.33 -4.76 5.04
N VAL A 550 25.29 -5.17 5.78
CA VAL A 550 24.21 -4.30 6.23
C VAL A 550 24.47 -3.92 7.69
N LEU A 551 24.50 -2.62 7.99
CA LEU A 551 24.92 -2.10 9.29
C LEU A 551 23.76 -1.97 10.29
N THR A 552 22.53 -2.35 9.90
CA THR A 552 21.37 -2.31 10.79
C THR A 552 21.50 -3.38 11.88
N THR A 553 21.56 -2.96 13.14
CA THR A 553 21.76 -3.83 14.30
C THR A 553 20.52 -4.00 15.17
N GLY A 554 19.48 -3.20 14.98
CA GLY A 554 18.25 -3.29 15.76
C GLY A 554 17.21 -2.24 15.41
N TYR A 555 16.23 -2.07 16.30
CA TYR A 555 15.16 -1.08 16.20
C TYR A 555 15.13 -0.22 17.47
N ARG A 556 15.43 1.08 17.33
CA ARG A 556 15.24 2.09 18.38
C ARG A 556 13.90 2.80 18.16
N ASN A 557 13.16 2.94 19.25
CA ASN A 557 11.76 3.35 19.21
C ASN A 557 11.60 4.88 19.02
N ASP A 558 11.64 5.67 20.09
CA ASP A 558 10.96 6.98 20.14
C ASP A 558 11.86 8.22 20.32
N HIS A 559 13.15 8.04 20.62
CA HIS A 559 14.11 9.10 20.99
C HIS A 559 13.68 10.02 22.16
N VAL A 560 12.71 9.63 22.99
CA VAL A 560 12.35 10.39 24.20
C VAL A 560 13.50 10.33 25.20
N GLY A 561 13.74 11.43 25.91
CA GLY A 561 14.82 11.56 26.89
C GLY A 561 15.92 12.53 26.49
N VAL A 562 16.92 12.67 27.35
CA VAL A 562 18.14 13.46 27.09
C VAL A 562 19.24 12.54 26.57
N HIS A 563 19.83 12.89 25.44
CA HIS A 563 20.84 12.08 24.78
C HIS A 563 22.04 12.94 24.39
N ALA A 564 23.25 12.43 24.61
CA ALA A 564 24.48 13.10 24.22
C ALA A 564 24.67 13.04 22.68
N GLN A 565 25.26 14.09 22.14
CA GLN A 565 25.70 14.22 20.74
C GLN A 565 27.22 14.11 20.64
N ASP A 566 27.73 13.79 19.45
CA ASP A 566 29.18 13.67 19.20
C ASP A 566 29.95 14.99 19.31
N ASP A 567 29.26 16.12 19.12
CA ASP A 567 29.83 17.47 19.28
C ASP A 567 29.91 17.93 20.74
N GLY A 568 29.46 17.08 21.68
CA GLY A 568 29.43 17.37 23.12
C GLY A 568 28.22 18.19 23.57
N ALA A 569 27.26 18.46 22.68
CA ALA A 569 25.94 18.95 23.06
C ALA A 569 24.99 17.77 23.35
N ASN A 570 23.70 18.07 23.56
CA ASN A 570 22.64 17.10 23.75
C ASN A 570 21.50 17.33 22.77
N TYR A 571 20.73 16.29 22.48
CA TYR A 571 19.36 16.45 22.02
C TYR A 571 18.39 16.00 23.10
N VAL A 572 17.27 16.71 23.21
CA VAL A 572 16.21 16.43 24.18
C VAL A 572 14.94 16.05 23.43
N GLY A 573 14.56 14.78 23.52
CA GLY A 573 13.29 14.28 22.99
C GLY A 573 12.17 14.43 24.00
N LEU A 574 11.16 15.21 23.63
CA LEU A 574 9.98 15.50 24.43
C LEU A 574 8.84 14.57 24.02
N ASN A 575 8.23 13.90 24.99
CA ASN A 575 7.05 13.10 24.73
C ASN A 575 5.85 14.01 24.46
N VAL A 576 5.21 13.79 23.30
CA VAL A 576 3.95 14.43 22.94
C VAL A 576 2.91 13.33 22.89
N PRO A 577 2.21 13.06 24.00
CA PRO A 577 1.27 11.96 24.08
C PRO A 577 0.23 12.08 22.97
N VAL A 578 -0.02 10.99 22.26
CA VAL A 578 -0.93 10.95 21.11
C VAL A 578 -0.63 12.00 20.02
N GLY A 579 0.55 12.63 20.03
CA GLY A 579 1.00 13.62 19.06
C GLY A 579 0.33 14.99 19.13
N ARG A 580 -0.51 15.30 20.12
CA ARG A 580 -1.37 16.51 20.09
C ARG A 580 -0.83 17.65 20.95
N MET A 581 -0.72 18.85 20.35
CA MET A 581 -0.29 20.09 21.01
C MET A 581 -1.19 21.27 20.62
N GLY A 582 -1.31 22.27 21.50
CA GLY A 582 -1.86 23.57 21.17
C GLY A 582 -0.95 24.36 20.22
N GLY A 583 -1.53 25.29 19.46
CA GLY A 583 -0.76 26.15 18.55
C GLY A 583 0.22 27.05 19.31
N ASP A 584 -0.22 27.64 20.41
CA ASP A 584 0.59 28.43 21.35
C ASP A 584 1.72 27.61 21.99
N GLU A 585 1.46 26.36 22.35
CA GLU A 585 2.45 25.42 22.87
C GLU A 585 3.53 25.10 21.81
N PHE A 586 3.16 25.01 20.53
CA PHE A 586 4.10 24.78 19.44
C PHE A 586 4.92 26.04 19.09
N VAL A 587 4.33 27.23 19.22
CA VAL A 587 5.06 28.52 19.15
C VAL A 587 6.09 28.63 20.28
N GLU A 588 5.73 28.17 21.48
CA GLU A 588 6.66 28.16 22.62
C GLU A 588 7.79 27.15 22.38
N LEU A 589 7.50 25.95 21.85
CA LEU A 589 8.52 24.98 21.45
C LEU A 589 9.55 25.59 20.47
N ALA A 590 9.10 26.38 19.50
CA ALA A 590 9.98 27.10 18.58
C ALA A 590 10.90 28.09 19.31
N ARG A 591 10.37 28.84 20.30
CA ARG A 591 11.18 29.74 21.15
C ARG A 591 12.22 28.94 21.95
N LEU A 592 11.85 27.80 22.51
CA LEU A 592 12.78 26.94 23.25
C LEU A 592 13.92 26.44 22.36
N ALA A 593 13.61 26.01 21.14
CA ALA A 593 14.61 25.59 20.18
C ALA A 593 15.61 26.71 19.83
N GLU A 594 15.15 27.96 19.67
CA GLU A 594 16.04 29.13 19.46
C GLU A 594 16.85 29.52 20.71
N THR A 595 16.27 29.31 21.89
CA THR A 595 16.86 29.77 23.16
C THR A 595 17.95 28.81 23.64
N TYR A 596 17.68 27.51 23.57
CA TYR A 596 18.51 26.47 24.16
C TYR A 596 19.25 25.62 23.12
N GLY A 597 18.80 25.60 21.86
CA GLY A 597 19.43 24.87 20.75
C GLY A 597 19.89 25.82 19.63
N ASP A 598 19.83 25.35 18.39
CA ASP A 598 20.20 26.12 17.19
C ASP A 598 18.98 26.61 16.38
N GLY A 599 17.78 26.45 16.93
CA GLY A 599 16.53 26.75 16.25
C GLY A 599 15.96 25.60 15.42
N GLU A 600 16.46 24.38 15.53
CA GLU A 600 15.82 23.21 14.90
C GLU A 600 14.75 22.57 15.82
N VAL A 601 13.61 22.18 15.24
CA VAL A 601 12.58 21.35 15.88
C VAL A 601 12.40 20.10 15.01
N ARG A 602 12.54 18.91 15.61
CA ARG A 602 12.41 17.65 14.86
C ARG A 602 11.21 16.84 15.29
N LEU A 603 10.49 16.28 14.34
CA LEU A 603 9.28 15.50 14.53
C LEU A 603 9.59 14.00 14.46
N GLY A 604 9.07 13.20 15.37
CA GLY A 604 9.34 11.76 15.46
C GLY A 604 8.23 10.86 14.89
N PRO A 605 8.54 9.65 14.39
CA PRO A 605 7.53 8.70 13.87
C PRO A 605 6.65 8.09 14.98
N ASN A 606 7.02 8.27 16.26
CA ASN A 606 6.17 8.00 17.43
C ASN A 606 5.32 9.21 17.85
N GLN A 607 5.25 10.25 17.01
CA GLN A 607 4.49 11.49 17.25
C GLN A 607 5.10 12.42 18.31
N ASN A 608 6.36 12.22 18.69
CA ASN A 608 7.11 13.06 19.62
C ASN A 608 7.86 14.18 18.92
N VAL A 609 8.49 15.08 19.68
CA VAL A 609 9.33 16.16 19.15
C VAL A 609 10.69 16.17 19.81
N LEU A 610 11.73 16.67 19.13
CA LEU A 610 13.08 16.80 19.67
C LEU A 610 13.59 18.23 19.48
N VAL A 611 14.37 18.69 20.47
CA VAL A 611 15.20 19.89 20.39
C VAL A 611 16.68 19.46 20.42
N PRO A 612 17.39 19.48 19.28
CA PRO A 612 18.81 19.14 19.21
C PRO A 612 19.71 20.31 19.61
N HIS A 613 21.02 20.05 19.67
CA HIS A 613 22.07 21.06 19.84
C HIS A 613 21.98 21.85 21.16
N VAL A 614 21.43 21.24 22.21
CA VAL A 614 21.32 21.82 23.55
C VAL A 614 22.66 21.68 24.27
N ALA A 615 23.33 22.79 24.54
CA ALA A 615 24.59 22.77 25.28
C ALA A 615 24.39 22.20 26.70
N ASP A 616 25.39 21.48 27.21
CA ASP A 616 25.37 20.91 28.58
C ASP A 616 25.00 21.96 29.65
N ASP A 617 25.54 23.17 29.54
CA ASP A 617 25.30 24.28 30.49
C ASP A 617 23.86 24.82 30.42
N ASP A 618 23.16 24.61 29.31
CA ASP A 618 21.81 25.11 29.04
C ASP A 618 20.72 24.05 29.32
N LEU A 619 21.12 22.78 29.50
CA LEU A 619 20.22 21.66 29.71
C LEU A 619 19.33 21.83 30.96
N GLU A 620 19.90 22.25 32.09
CA GLU A 620 19.13 22.50 33.32
C GLU A 620 18.07 23.61 33.10
N GLY A 621 18.41 24.62 32.29
CA GLY A 621 17.50 25.71 31.94
C GLY A 621 16.32 25.20 31.10
N LEU A 622 16.59 24.43 30.04
CA LEU A 622 15.54 23.84 29.20
C LEU A 622 14.63 22.92 30.00
N LEU A 623 15.20 22.01 30.81
CA LEU A 623 14.44 21.05 31.62
C LEU A 623 13.53 21.71 32.67
N ALA A 624 13.79 22.98 33.02
CA ALA A 624 12.98 23.76 33.95
C ALA A 624 11.87 24.58 33.29
N GLU A 625 11.75 24.57 31.95
CA GLU A 625 10.74 25.34 31.23
C GLU A 625 9.33 24.79 31.45
N PRO A 626 8.31 25.65 31.69
CA PRO A 626 6.95 25.19 32.01
C PRO A 626 6.32 24.26 30.97
N LEU A 627 6.68 24.40 29.69
CA LEU A 627 6.17 23.54 28.63
C LEU A 627 6.53 22.06 28.86
N LEU A 628 7.69 21.78 29.45
CA LEU A 628 8.17 20.42 29.70
C LEU A 628 7.46 19.74 30.88
N GLU A 629 6.72 20.47 31.71
CA GLU A 629 5.82 19.85 32.70
C GLU A 629 4.71 19.04 32.01
N ARG A 630 4.27 19.49 30.82
CA ARG A 630 3.26 18.81 30.00
C ARG A 630 3.89 17.85 28.99
N TYR A 631 5.04 18.21 28.45
CA TYR A 631 5.76 17.47 27.41
C TYR A 631 7.13 17.03 27.93
N SER A 632 7.10 16.09 28.88
CA SER A 632 8.29 15.65 29.61
C SER A 632 9.24 14.81 28.74
N PRO A 633 10.57 14.96 28.89
CA PRO A 633 11.54 13.98 28.38
C PRO A 633 11.61 12.70 29.23
N ASP A 634 10.95 12.67 30.38
CA ASP A 634 10.88 11.51 31.29
C ASP A 634 9.41 11.23 31.67
N PRO A 635 8.58 10.75 30.71
CA PRO A 635 7.18 10.39 30.95
C PRO A 635 7.05 8.99 31.56
N GLY A 636 5.89 8.68 32.15
CA GLY A 636 5.53 7.31 32.52
C GLY A 636 5.42 6.35 31.31
N PRO A 637 5.56 5.04 31.53
CA PRO A 637 5.72 4.06 30.46
C PRO A 637 4.58 4.02 29.43
N PHE A 638 3.34 4.26 29.86
CA PHE A 638 2.17 4.24 28.98
C PHE A 638 2.03 5.57 28.24
N THR A 639 2.24 6.69 28.90
CA THR A 639 2.26 8.00 28.24
C THR A 639 3.38 8.09 27.20
N ARG A 640 4.54 7.45 27.47
CA ARG A 640 5.63 7.31 26.52
C ARG A 640 5.24 6.50 25.28
N GLY A 641 4.64 5.34 25.49
CA GLY A 641 4.41 4.34 24.44
C GLY A 641 3.06 4.45 23.72
N ILE A 642 2.18 5.37 24.10
CA ILE A 642 0.86 5.53 23.48
C ILE A 642 0.93 6.27 22.14
N VAL A 643 0.59 5.59 21.05
CA VAL A 643 0.53 6.17 19.69
C VAL A 643 -0.87 6.00 19.13
N THR A 644 -1.46 7.08 18.60
CA THR A 644 -2.83 7.00 18.07
C THR A 644 -3.05 7.80 16.79
N CYS A 645 -3.99 7.30 16.00
CA CYS A 645 -4.47 8.01 14.82
C CYS A 645 -5.49 9.08 15.25
N THR A 646 -5.99 9.87 14.29
CA THR A 646 -7.06 10.85 14.54
C THR A 646 -8.36 10.22 15.05
N GLY A 647 -8.66 9.00 14.59
CA GLY A 647 -9.87 8.27 15.01
C GLY A 647 -11.17 8.96 14.61
N ARG A 648 -12.26 8.54 15.27
CA ARG A 648 -13.63 8.93 14.92
C ARG A 648 -13.90 10.43 15.07
N GLU A 649 -13.09 11.17 15.82
CA GLU A 649 -13.23 12.63 16.03
C GLU A 649 -13.38 13.37 14.68
N PHE A 650 -12.48 13.09 13.73
CA PHE A 650 -12.51 13.71 12.39
C PHE A 650 -12.48 12.72 11.23
N CYS A 651 -11.83 11.57 11.39
CA CYS A 651 -11.60 10.65 10.28
C CYS A 651 -12.91 10.01 9.83
N THR A 652 -13.24 10.12 8.54
CA THR A 652 -14.44 9.53 7.93
C THR A 652 -14.47 8.00 8.00
N TYR A 653 -13.31 7.35 8.07
CA TYR A 653 -13.18 5.91 8.30
C TYR A 653 -13.16 5.51 9.78
N GLY A 654 -12.99 6.45 10.71
CA GLY A 654 -12.80 6.15 12.12
C GLY A 654 -14.06 5.58 12.78
N ILE A 655 -13.96 4.37 13.31
CA ILE A 655 -15.02 3.63 14.01
C ILE A 655 -15.06 4.01 15.49
N ILE A 656 -13.90 4.16 16.13
CA ILE A 656 -13.78 4.56 17.54
C ILE A 656 -12.99 5.87 17.69
N GLU A 657 -13.31 6.63 18.75
CA GLU A 657 -12.51 7.78 19.18
C GLU A 657 -11.20 7.27 19.81
N THR A 658 -10.08 7.92 19.49
CA THR A 658 -8.73 7.46 19.85
C THR A 658 -7.96 8.47 20.70
N LYS A 659 -7.90 9.75 20.32
CA LYS A 659 -7.00 10.76 20.91
C LYS A 659 -7.35 11.07 22.36
N ASN A 660 -8.59 11.51 22.62
CA ASN A 660 -9.05 11.90 23.95
C ASN A 660 -9.13 10.70 24.90
N ARG A 661 -9.53 9.54 24.38
CA ARG A 661 -9.61 8.30 25.13
C ARG A 661 -8.22 7.79 25.54
N ALA A 662 -7.30 7.66 24.59
CA ALA A 662 -6.00 7.05 24.83
C ALA A 662 -5.16 7.85 25.82
N ILE A 663 -5.19 9.19 25.78
CA ILE A 663 -4.45 10.00 26.75
C ILE A 663 -5.00 9.84 28.17
N LYS A 664 -6.31 9.70 28.34
CA LYS A 664 -6.92 9.41 29.65
C LYS A 664 -6.52 8.03 30.15
N TRP A 665 -6.48 7.04 29.25
CA TRP A 665 -6.03 5.69 29.58
C TRP A 665 -4.56 5.66 29.96
N ALA A 666 -3.68 6.28 29.17
CA ALA A 666 -2.25 6.31 29.43
C ALA A 666 -1.95 6.91 30.80
N ARG A 667 -2.53 8.07 31.14
CA ARG A 667 -2.37 8.70 32.46
C ARG A 667 -2.87 7.81 33.61
N ALA A 668 -4.04 7.20 33.47
CA ALA A 668 -4.58 6.30 34.49
C ALA A 668 -3.75 5.01 34.63
N LEU A 669 -3.14 4.53 33.54
CA LEU A 669 -2.23 3.38 33.55
C LEU A 669 -0.88 3.73 34.16
N ASP A 670 -0.34 4.92 33.92
CA ASP A 670 0.88 5.39 34.58
C ASP A 670 0.68 5.55 36.09
N GLU A 671 -0.44 6.15 36.52
CA GLU A 671 -0.80 6.22 37.95
C GLU A 671 -0.90 4.82 38.59
N TRP A 672 -1.48 3.87 37.86
CA TRP A 672 -1.54 2.47 38.30
C TRP A 672 -0.15 1.84 38.37
N ALA A 673 0.68 2.04 37.35
CA ALA A 673 2.00 1.44 37.24
C ALA A 673 2.94 1.93 38.34
N GLU A 674 2.91 3.23 38.65
CA GLU A 674 3.59 3.82 39.80
C GLU A 674 3.11 3.16 41.10
N ALA A 675 1.78 3.04 41.29
CA ALA A 675 1.21 2.52 42.52
C ALA A 675 1.54 1.04 42.80
N VAL A 676 1.83 0.24 41.77
CA VAL A 676 2.19 -1.19 41.91
C VAL A 676 3.69 -1.47 41.70
N GLY A 677 4.51 -0.45 41.43
CA GLY A 677 5.95 -0.60 41.15
C GLY A 677 6.26 -1.15 39.75
N PHE A 678 5.29 -1.17 38.84
CA PHE A 678 5.49 -1.60 37.45
C PHE A 678 6.37 -0.58 36.70
N ALA A 679 6.21 0.71 36.98
CA ALA A 679 6.99 1.77 36.34
C ALA A 679 8.50 1.72 36.68
N ASP A 680 8.88 1.02 37.76
CA ASP A 680 10.29 0.86 38.15
C ASP A 680 11.05 -0.15 37.27
N GLU A 681 10.32 -1.07 36.62
CA GLU A 681 10.90 -2.16 35.82
C GLU A 681 10.70 -1.97 34.30
N HIS A 682 9.78 -1.09 33.91
CA HIS A 682 9.37 -0.91 32.51
C HIS A 682 9.44 0.56 32.11
N ASP A 683 10.40 0.91 31.26
CA ASP A 683 10.57 2.29 30.77
C ASP A 683 9.51 2.71 29.73
N VAL A 684 9.00 1.74 28.96
CA VAL A 684 8.04 1.99 27.89
C VAL A 684 7.16 0.77 27.63
N VAL A 685 5.87 1.00 27.44
CA VAL A 685 4.93 -0.03 26.95
C VAL A 685 4.26 0.50 25.68
N ARG A 686 4.59 -0.07 24.52
CA ARG A 686 4.06 0.41 23.23
C ARG A 686 2.62 -0.04 23.07
N VAL A 687 1.70 0.90 23.24
CA VAL A 687 0.27 0.71 23.00
C VAL A 687 -0.12 1.55 21.79
N HIS A 688 -0.41 0.90 20.67
CA HIS A 688 -0.74 1.61 19.43
C HIS A 688 -2.20 1.38 19.07
N MET A 689 -2.95 2.48 18.87
CA MET A 689 -4.40 2.42 18.69
C MET A 689 -4.85 3.11 17.40
N SER A 690 -5.39 2.30 16.48
CA SER A 690 -6.03 2.77 15.25
C SER A 690 -7.55 2.67 15.35
N GLY A 691 -8.25 3.71 14.90
CA GLY A 691 -9.70 3.77 14.97
C GLY A 691 -10.43 2.88 13.95
N CYS A 692 -9.71 2.23 13.03
CA CYS A 692 -10.20 1.32 12.00
C CYS A 692 -9.03 0.47 11.43
N SER A 693 -9.30 -0.37 10.43
CA SER A 693 -8.33 -1.28 9.82
C SER A 693 -7.23 -0.64 8.93
N ALA A 694 -7.32 0.66 8.65
CA ALA A 694 -6.30 1.36 7.86
C ALA A 694 -4.93 1.47 8.57
N SER A 695 -4.88 1.20 9.88
CA SER A 695 -3.66 1.09 10.68
C SER A 695 -2.75 2.32 10.66
N CYS A 696 -3.33 3.53 10.69
CA CYS A 696 -2.58 4.79 10.67
C CYS A 696 -1.65 4.99 11.88
N ALA A 697 -2.00 4.43 13.04
CA ALA A 697 -1.15 4.42 14.24
C ALA A 697 -0.24 3.19 14.33
N GLN A 698 -0.24 2.34 13.30
CA GLN A 698 0.68 1.21 13.20
C GLN A 698 0.53 0.23 14.39
N PRO A 699 -0.69 -0.27 14.69
CA PRO A 699 -0.92 -1.17 15.82
C PRO A 699 -0.13 -2.47 15.73
N GLN A 700 0.19 -2.95 14.52
CA GLN A 700 0.84 -4.23 14.32
C GLN A 700 2.31 -4.27 14.73
N VAL A 701 2.94 -3.13 14.99
CA VAL A 701 4.36 -3.04 15.35
C VAL A 701 4.58 -2.72 16.83
N ALA A 702 3.50 -2.78 17.62
CA ALA A 702 3.50 -2.44 19.04
C ALA A 702 3.47 -3.69 19.92
N ASP A 703 3.82 -3.53 21.19
CA ASP A 703 3.63 -4.58 22.20
C ASP A 703 2.15 -4.95 22.28
N ILE A 704 1.28 -3.94 22.34
CA ILE A 704 -0.18 -4.09 22.35
C ILE A 704 -0.79 -3.25 21.22
N GLY A 705 -1.35 -3.93 20.22
CA GLY A 705 -2.05 -3.32 19.10
C GLY A 705 -3.56 -3.32 19.29
N LEU A 706 -4.18 -2.17 19.03
CA LEU A 706 -5.64 -1.99 19.09
C LEU A 706 -6.19 -1.52 17.75
N ARG A 707 -7.18 -2.26 17.22
CA ARG A 707 -7.91 -1.90 15.99
C ARG A 707 -9.38 -1.71 16.29
N GLY A 708 -9.90 -0.52 16.04
CA GLY A 708 -11.30 -0.18 16.33
C GLY A 708 -12.30 -0.98 15.51
N GLU A 709 -13.34 -1.46 16.19
CA GLU A 709 -14.38 -2.34 15.66
C GLU A 709 -15.75 -2.03 16.30
N VAL A 710 -16.81 -2.67 15.83
CA VAL A 710 -18.12 -2.69 16.48
C VAL A 710 -18.44 -4.08 17.03
N TYR A 711 -19.07 -4.14 18.20
CA TYR A 711 -19.62 -5.40 18.70
C TYR A 711 -21.15 -5.35 18.71
N ARG A 712 -21.77 -6.52 18.53
CA ARG A 712 -23.21 -6.70 18.61
C ARG A 712 -23.51 -7.99 19.36
N ASP A 713 -24.25 -7.87 20.45
CA ASP A 713 -24.87 -9.00 21.13
C ASP A 713 -26.40 -8.96 20.96
N ASP A 714 -27.10 -9.92 21.56
CA ASP A 714 -28.55 -10.09 21.43
C ASP A 714 -29.36 -8.90 22.01
N TYR A 715 -28.73 -8.01 22.77
CA TYR A 715 -29.38 -6.94 23.53
C TYR A 715 -28.80 -5.55 23.23
N GLU A 716 -27.51 -5.44 22.89
CA GLU A 716 -26.79 -4.18 22.70
C GLU A 716 -25.79 -4.23 21.52
N SER A 717 -25.54 -3.05 20.94
CA SER A 717 -24.44 -2.83 19.99
C SER A 717 -23.58 -1.69 20.50
N GLY A 718 -22.26 -1.88 20.57
CA GLY A 718 -21.34 -0.90 21.12
C GLY A 718 -20.04 -0.78 20.34
N ARG A 719 -19.12 0.03 20.85
CA ARG A 719 -17.79 0.22 20.28
C ARG A 719 -16.82 -0.75 20.95
N ALA A 720 -15.94 -1.33 20.15
CA ALA A 720 -14.95 -2.29 20.60
C ALA A 720 -13.60 -2.06 19.92
N ALA A 721 -12.61 -2.84 20.33
CA ALA A 721 -11.38 -3.02 19.59
C ALA A 721 -11.01 -4.50 19.50
N ASP A 722 -10.42 -4.88 18.37
CA ASP A 722 -9.60 -6.08 18.31
C ASP A 722 -8.29 -5.82 19.06
N VAL A 723 -7.83 -6.83 19.79
CA VAL A 723 -6.61 -6.81 20.57
C VAL A 723 -5.62 -7.79 19.96
N GLY A 724 -4.42 -7.30 19.63
CA GLY A 724 -3.29 -8.14 19.27
C GLY A 724 -2.04 -7.80 20.07
N LEU A 725 -1.14 -8.77 20.18
CA LEU A 725 0.04 -8.69 21.04
C LEU A 725 1.32 -9.11 20.29
N GLY A 726 2.47 -8.59 20.74
CA GLY A 726 3.79 -9.15 20.41
C GLY A 726 4.51 -8.58 19.19
N GLY A 727 4.15 -7.38 18.73
CA GLY A 727 4.77 -6.77 17.55
C GLY A 727 6.21 -6.33 17.82
N ASP A 728 7.11 -6.62 16.88
CA ASP A 728 8.55 -6.42 17.06
C ASP A 728 9.25 -6.25 15.71
N LEU A 729 9.43 -4.98 15.33
CA LEU A 729 10.13 -4.65 14.09
C LEU A 729 11.61 -5.05 14.11
N GLY A 730 12.24 -5.23 15.28
CA GLY A 730 13.63 -5.65 15.35
C GLY A 730 13.84 -7.05 14.76
N ASN A 731 12.81 -7.89 14.83
CA ASN A 731 12.80 -9.25 14.29
C ASN A 731 11.85 -9.41 13.09
N ASP A 732 11.42 -8.30 12.47
CA ASP A 732 10.48 -8.30 11.34
C ASP A 732 9.13 -8.97 11.65
N GLU A 733 8.64 -8.80 12.87
CA GLU A 733 7.42 -9.45 13.33
C GLU A 733 6.28 -8.47 13.63
N PHE A 734 5.07 -8.91 13.26
CA PHE A 734 3.83 -8.22 13.58
C PHE A 734 3.09 -8.92 14.71
N ILE A 735 2.18 -8.19 15.36
CA ILE A 735 1.26 -8.78 16.33
C ILE A 735 0.40 -9.89 15.69
N ASP A 736 -0.02 -10.84 16.53
CA ASP A 736 -1.18 -11.69 16.25
C ASP A 736 -2.46 -11.04 16.79
N TRP A 737 -3.54 -11.02 16.00
CA TRP A 737 -4.86 -10.54 16.44
C TRP A 737 -5.59 -11.63 17.21
N LEU A 738 -5.47 -11.61 18.54
CA LEU A 738 -5.86 -12.72 19.42
C LEU A 738 -7.34 -12.73 19.79
N VAL A 739 -7.92 -11.56 20.07
CA VAL A 739 -9.31 -11.43 20.53
C VAL A 739 -9.97 -10.27 19.80
N GLY A 740 -11.04 -10.58 19.06
CA GLY A 740 -11.85 -9.57 18.38
C GLY A 740 -12.92 -8.97 19.28
N SER A 741 -13.32 -7.74 18.97
CA SER A 741 -14.51 -7.09 19.55
C SER A 741 -14.53 -6.96 21.08
N VAL A 742 -13.40 -6.69 21.72
CA VAL A 742 -13.35 -6.37 23.16
C VAL A 742 -14.03 -5.03 23.42
N PRO A 743 -15.03 -4.94 24.32
CA PRO A 743 -15.70 -3.68 24.63
C PRO A 743 -14.71 -2.57 24.96
N ILE A 744 -14.90 -1.40 24.36
CA ILE A 744 -13.85 -0.36 24.36
C ILE A 744 -13.47 0.09 25.77
N ASP A 745 -14.42 0.11 26.70
CA ASP A 745 -14.19 0.57 28.08
C ASP A 745 -13.46 -0.49 28.94
N GLU A 746 -13.33 -1.73 28.46
CA GLU A 746 -12.59 -2.80 29.15
C GLU A 746 -11.09 -2.79 28.82
N ILE A 747 -10.68 -2.11 27.75
CA ILE A 747 -9.30 -2.14 27.24
C ILE A 747 -8.24 -1.81 28.30
N PRO A 748 -8.38 -0.78 29.16
CA PRO A 748 -7.39 -0.53 30.22
C PRO A 748 -7.24 -1.71 31.20
N SER A 749 -8.31 -2.45 31.45
CA SER A 749 -8.24 -3.65 32.31
C SER A 749 -7.60 -4.83 31.60
N VAL A 750 -7.80 -4.97 30.28
CA VAL A 750 -7.09 -5.96 29.45
C VAL A 750 -5.59 -5.70 29.44
N VAL A 751 -5.18 -4.44 29.23
CA VAL A 751 -3.76 -4.04 29.23
C VAL A 751 -3.10 -4.42 30.55
N ARG A 752 -3.69 -3.98 31.69
CA ARG A 752 -3.16 -4.33 33.02
C ARG A 752 -3.04 -5.83 33.25
N ARG A 753 -4.08 -6.59 32.91
CA ARG A 753 -4.09 -8.04 33.13
C ARG A 753 -3.03 -8.75 32.29
N THR A 754 -2.83 -8.30 31.06
CA THR A 754 -1.85 -8.87 30.14
C THR A 754 -0.43 -8.61 30.64
N LEU A 755 -0.13 -7.39 31.07
CA LEU A 755 1.21 -7.03 31.53
C LEU A 755 1.55 -7.67 32.88
N LEU A 756 0.58 -7.79 33.79
CA LEU A 756 0.78 -8.54 35.04
C LEU A 756 1.05 -10.02 34.79
N ALA A 757 0.39 -10.63 33.79
CA ALA A 757 0.65 -12.01 33.42
C ALA A 757 2.06 -12.18 32.82
N TYR A 758 2.51 -11.21 32.03
CA TYR A 758 3.89 -11.16 31.52
C TYR A 758 4.90 -11.06 32.67
N ASP A 759 4.75 -10.12 33.61
CA ASP A 759 5.67 -9.98 34.74
C ASP A 759 5.72 -11.22 35.64
N GLU A 760 4.60 -11.94 35.79
CA GLU A 760 4.56 -13.17 36.58
C GLU A 760 5.26 -14.35 35.89
N ASP A 761 5.19 -14.43 34.55
CA ASP A 761 5.64 -15.58 33.78
C ASP A 761 6.98 -15.37 33.04
N ARG A 762 7.46 -14.13 32.91
CA ARG A 762 8.69 -13.80 32.17
C ARG A 762 9.92 -14.47 32.78
N GLU A 763 10.75 -15.05 31.93
CA GLU A 763 11.98 -15.72 32.35
C GLU A 763 13.21 -14.80 32.19
N GLY A 764 13.75 -14.27 33.30
CA GLY A 764 14.92 -13.40 33.25
C GLY A 764 14.64 -12.08 32.54
N ASP A 765 15.45 -11.74 31.53
CA ASP A 765 15.32 -10.52 30.73
C ASP A 765 14.52 -10.74 29.43
N GLU A 766 13.65 -11.77 29.40
CA GLU A 766 12.75 -12.08 28.27
C GLU A 766 11.89 -10.87 27.90
N SER A 767 11.86 -10.50 26.60
CA SER A 767 11.05 -9.38 26.11
C SER A 767 9.56 -9.72 26.10
N PHE A 768 8.68 -8.70 26.08
CA PHE A 768 7.24 -8.92 25.96
C PHE A 768 6.87 -9.70 24.70
N ALA A 769 7.52 -9.39 23.57
CA ALA A 769 7.27 -10.09 22.31
C ALA A 769 7.72 -11.56 22.37
N ASP A 770 8.86 -11.86 22.98
CA ASP A 770 9.33 -13.24 23.16
C ASP A 770 8.40 -14.06 24.05
N TRP A 771 7.92 -13.45 25.15
CA TRP A 771 6.93 -14.08 26.02
C TRP A 771 5.63 -14.40 25.27
N VAL A 772 5.11 -13.46 24.47
CA VAL A 772 3.92 -13.67 23.64
C VAL A 772 4.12 -14.86 22.68
N ARG A 773 5.28 -14.95 22.01
CA ARG A 773 5.59 -16.05 21.08
C ARG A 773 5.67 -17.41 21.76
N ARG A 774 6.25 -17.45 22.97
CA ARG A 774 6.42 -18.70 23.73
C ARG A 774 5.11 -19.15 24.38
N THR A 775 4.21 -18.21 24.69
CA THR A 775 2.95 -18.52 25.37
C THR A 775 1.90 -19.06 24.38
N PRO A 776 1.21 -20.16 24.71
CA PRO A 776 0.14 -20.68 23.87
C PRO A 776 -0.97 -19.65 23.62
N GLU A 777 -1.44 -19.53 22.38
CA GLU A 777 -2.50 -18.59 21.97
C GLU A 777 -3.73 -18.66 22.89
N SER A 778 -4.16 -19.87 23.27
CA SER A 778 -5.30 -20.07 24.17
C SER A 778 -5.09 -19.45 25.55
N THR A 779 -3.86 -19.47 26.06
CA THR A 779 -3.51 -18.85 27.34
C THR A 779 -3.56 -17.33 27.22
N LEU A 780 -3.02 -16.76 26.15
CA LEU A 780 -3.10 -15.32 25.88
C LEU A 780 -4.56 -14.86 25.73
N GLN A 781 -5.38 -15.61 24.99
CA GLN A 781 -6.83 -15.35 24.87
C GLN A 781 -7.53 -15.45 26.23
N GLY A 782 -7.16 -16.42 27.07
CA GLY A 782 -7.66 -16.58 28.44
C GLY A 782 -7.34 -15.36 29.32
N VAL A 783 -6.11 -14.85 29.22
CA VAL A 783 -5.66 -13.61 29.89
C VAL A 783 -6.43 -12.40 29.36
N ILE A 784 -6.56 -12.22 28.04
CA ILE A 784 -7.29 -11.06 27.48
C ILE A 784 -8.77 -11.08 27.88
N THR A 785 -9.43 -12.23 27.80
CA THR A 785 -10.87 -12.37 28.10
C THR A 785 -11.20 -12.49 29.58
N GLY A 786 -10.20 -12.75 30.44
CA GLY A 786 -10.38 -12.90 31.89
C GLY A 786 -11.11 -14.19 32.27
N ARG A 787 -11.08 -15.21 31.40
CA ARG A 787 -11.81 -16.48 31.57
C ARG A 787 -10.99 -17.55 32.30
N ASP A 788 -9.67 -17.43 32.32
CA ASP A 788 -8.81 -18.30 33.12
C ASP A 788 -8.50 -17.63 34.46
N GLY A 789 -8.81 -18.33 35.54
CA GLY A 789 -8.68 -17.87 36.92
C GLY A 789 -7.23 -17.71 37.40
N ALA A 790 -6.47 -16.81 36.77
CA ALA A 790 -5.32 -16.18 37.40
C ALA A 790 -5.85 -15.16 38.41
N THR A 791 -5.50 -15.38 39.67
CA THR A 791 -5.93 -14.61 40.82
C THR A 791 -5.62 -13.13 40.67
N ALA A 792 -6.64 -12.30 40.40
CA ALA A 792 -6.54 -10.87 40.67
C ALA A 792 -6.18 -10.67 42.15
N PRO A 793 -5.16 -9.87 42.50
CA PRO A 793 -4.99 -9.44 43.87
C PRO A 793 -6.23 -8.64 44.23
N THR A 794 -6.98 -9.12 45.22
CA THR A 794 -8.05 -8.36 45.86
C THR A 794 -7.48 -7.04 46.40
N VAL A 795 -7.57 -5.96 45.63
CA VAL A 795 -7.42 -4.60 46.14
C VAL A 795 -8.69 -4.32 46.94
N GLY A 796 -8.50 -4.07 48.23
CA GLY A 796 -9.56 -3.94 49.22
C GLY A 796 -10.61 -2.91 48.81
N ALA A 797 -11.88 -3.29 48.99
CA ALA A 797 -13.01 -2.40 48.87
C ALA A 797 -12.86 -1.16 49.77
N GLY A 798 -13.01 0.02 49.18
CA GLY A 798 -13.12 1.33 49.81
C GLY A 798 -12.68 2.38 48.79
N THR A 799 -13.50 3.29 48.28
CA THR A 799 -14.73 3.89 48.83
C THR A 799 -15.50 4.48 47.65
N GLU A 800 -16.82 4.30 47.60
CA GLU A 800 -17.71 5.03 46.70
C GLU A 800 -17.60 6.54 46.95
N VAL A 801 -17.47 7.36 45.90
CA VAL A 801 -18.11 8.69 45.83
C VAL A 801 -18.43 9.01 44.36
N SER A 802 -19.65 9.53 44.19
CA SER A 802 -20.30 10.15 43.02
C SER A 802 -19.43 11.03 42.13
#